data_AF-A0A946FUX9-F1
#
_entry.id   AF-A0A946FUX9-F1
#
_cell.length_a   1.000
_cell.length_b   1.000
_cell.length_c   1.000
_cell.angle_alpha   90.00
_cell.angle_beta   90.00
_cell.angle_gamma   90.00
#
_symmetry.space_group_name_H-M   'P 1'
#
loop_
_entity.id
_entity.type
_entity.pdbx_description
1 polymer ?
#
loop_
_entity_poly.entity_id
_entity_poly.type
_entity_poly.pdbx_seq_one_letter_code
_entity_poly.pdbx_strand_id
1 'polypeptide(L)'
;MDYKLKNIVSNAKFGRLKPIRKHLSDPSRLYWPVNLNELDSVFQELRCDLIDTSYFHLLQISLFSSLLLSLHHLDDRIKLWLGNNLDIENLFSGIDLDDAFSFQWQSVPLMSVSHDGNKINYFMVGTGKRAEKRLDLNTIVWPEWFGQCLSNDAKQAVHDAFEIAEQSSGRQSQWYLFGMVPKVPEIIQGRSLAFPLALTARALLGSQKCCPGYIATGDLKLEQGKAVVEPVGDIALKWDTAKEQGFTLFLYPHSSAMGVRLPDEIKSIPVKTFESGWMWATLYSRDRVAALTSLETALQSPETFVTMSENLDANCLEWCAGSELIRQYLKTISKDVYKIENLGRKLKNCYARASGNFDRVAAMAALFGTPESIEAFGDISPVTALLWCSVHLALANHGGDLERAEYWCKQEMKYHDAALKETGGRKIVNQFVIRRSGIGDRHNRYDFRQSMPDEFMTLLYQQEKINQETGCTVDYCIGSIYGTIAQNFAFCGPAFIKQTKKNISLAQAAFGKGEVASLRQDWLRQFSYLCFALLDCEKCCHLEAKEVLCRYLEIENVPMGITDTVSVSADKPYPLFALTRGLTDIPGTFSPAEHRRLADKIFQITDAMKVEFFFKKPDEIHPWQLITYNAGRLALQLDNLQQAHQTFIKTIKLCQYGGETINAMTLLPLSQIHKLGQMNQELEQSCSTVLGNIQTSYYINSSYFKPLTDTRDIATALNLVADHPEQFFPFNYR
;
A
#
# COMPACT_ATOMS: atom_id res chain seq x y z
N MET A 1 25.63 2.22 -26.30
CA MET A 1 24.59 1.95 -27.32
C MET A 1 23.90 0.60 -27.11
N ASP A 2 22.58 0.62 -26.90
CA ASP A 2 21.68 -0.54 -26.84
C ASP A 2 21.82 -1.45 -28.08
N TYR A 3 21.79 -2.77 -27.90
CA TYR A 3 21.82 -3.76 -28.98
C TYR A 3 20.72 -3.52 -30.05
N LYS A 4 19.53 -3.09 -29.64
CA LYS A 4 18.41 -2.78 -30.55
C LYS A 4 18.71 -1.57 -31.44
N LEU A 5 19.29 -0.51 -30.89
CA LEU A 5 19.70 0.66 -31.68
C LEU A 5 20.79 0.29 -32.69
N LYS A 6 21.79 -0.49 -32.28
CA LYS A 6 22.81 -1.03 -33.22
C LYS A 6 22.16 -1.84 -34.34
N ASN A 7 21.14 -2.63 -34.02
CA ASN A 7 20.41 -3.42 -35.01
C ASN A 7 19.61 -2.51 -35.96
N ILE A 8 19.01 -1.42 -35.48
CA ILE A 8 18.32 -0.44 -36.35
C ILE A 8 19.32 0.20 -37.31
N VAL A 9 20.45 0.70 -36.80
CA VAL A 9 21.51 1.31 -37.62
C VAL A 9 22.00 0.33 -38.68
N SER A 10 22.30 -0.91 -38.29
CA SER A 10 22.71 -1.96 -39.22
C SER A 10 21.66 -2.22 -40.31
N ASN A 11 20.39 -2.39 -39.92
CA ASN A 11 19.32 -2.62 -40.89
C ASN A 11 19.09 -1.41 -41.80
N ALA A 12 19.28 -0.18 -41.31
CA ALA A 12 19.16 1.04 -42.11
C ALA A 12 20.21 1.05 -43.23
N LYS A 13 21.48 0.77 -42.90
CA LYS A 13 22.58 0.63 -43.87
C LYS A 13 22.31 -0.41 -44.96
N PHE A 14 21.63 -1.50 -44.60
CA PHE A 14 21.28 -2.56 -45.55
C PHE A 14 19.92 -2.37 -46.23
N GLY A 15 19.25 -1.23 -46.04
CA GLY A 15 17.93 -0.94 -46.63
C GLY A 15 16.80 -1.85 -46.12
N ARG A 16 16.95 -2.48 -44.95
CA ARG A 16 15.98 -3.42 -44.37
C ARG A 16 14.96 -2.65 -43.53
N LEU A 17 13.95 -2.07 -44.20
CA LEU A 17 13.00 -1.16 -43.57
C LEU A 17 11.97 -1.83 -42.63
N LYS A 18 11.56 -3.07 -42.89
CA LYS A 18 10.51 -3.76 -42.10
C LYS A 18 10.91 -3.99 -40.63
N PRO A 19 12.12 -4.49 -40.31
CA PRO A 19 12.61 -4.55 -38.92
C PRO A 19 12.70 -3.17 -38.25
N ILE A 20 13.10 -2.14 -39.01
CA ILE A 20 13.21 -0.77 -38.50
C ILE A 20 11.85 -0.23 -38.09
N ARG A 21 10.83 -0.35 -38.95
CA ARG A 21 9.44 0.08 -38.64
C ARG A 21 8.96 -0.55 -37.33
N LYS A 22 9.17 -1.86 -37.17
CA LYS A 22 8.75 -2.59 -35.96
C LYS A 22 9.38 -2.03 -34.68
N HIS A 23 10.64 -1.63 -34.75
CA HIS A 23 11.32 -1.04 -33.58
C HIS A 23 10.91 0.41 -33.35
N LEU A 24 10.88 1.25 -34.39
CA LEU A 24 10.57 2.68 -34.24
C LEU A 24 9.11 2.92 -33.83
N SER A 25 8.18 2.06 -34.24
CA SER A 25 6.77 2.16 -33.87
C SER A 25 6.48 1.81 -32.41
N ASP A 26 7.41 1.21 -31.66
CA ASP A 26 7.23 0.90 -30.23
C ASP A 26 8.19 1.76 -29.37
N PRO A 27 7.71 2.90 -28.82
CA PRO A 27 8.57 3.82 -28.08
C PRO A 27 9.09 3.21 -26.77
N SER A 28 8.43 2.19 -26.22
CA SER A 28 8.83 1.53 -24.98
C SER A 28 10.02 0.59 -25.14
N ARG A 29 10.32 0.17 -26.37
CA ARG A 29 11.37 -0.83 -26.66
C ARG A 29 12.72 -0.22 -27.01
N LEU A 30 12.82 1.10 -27.15
CA LEU A 30 14.03 1.80 -27.55
C LEU A 30 14.54 2.72 -26.45
N TYR A 31 15.79 2.48 -26.03
CA TYR A 31 16.52 3.32 -25.10
C TYR A 31 17.51 4.18 -25.88
N TRP A 32 17.19 5.46 -26.04
CA TRP A 32 18.08 6.42 -26.69
C TRP A 32 19.25 6.80 -25.77
N PRO A 33 20.45 7.09 -26.33
CA PRO A 33 21.57 7.53 -25.52
C PRO A 33 21.25 8.83 -24.77
N VAL A 34 21.58 8.88 -23.48
CA VAL A 34 21.48 10.11 -22.66
C VAL A 34 22.70 11.02 -22.89
N ASN A 35 23.82 10.45 -23.34
CA ASN A 35 24.98 11.23 -23.74
C ASN A 35 24.70 11.93 -25.08
N LEU A 36 24.78 13.27 -25.08
CA LEU A 36 24.42 14.08 -26.24
C LEU A 36 25.24 13.78 -27.49
N ASN A 37 26.55 13.50 -27.35
CA ASN A 37 27.41 13.20 -28.49
C ASN A 37 27.08 11.81 -29.09
N GLU A 38 26.77 10.84 -28.24
CA GLU A 38 26.33 9.51 -28.71
C GLU A 38 24.95 9.60 -29.36
N LEU A 39 24.02 10.37 -28.77
CA LEU A 39 22.69 10.61 -29.33
C LEU A 39 22.79 11.25 -30.72
N ASP A 40 23.53 12.35 -30.83
CA ASP A 40 23.72 13.07 -32.08
C ASP A 40 24.36 12.17 -33.15
N SER A 41 25.43 11.46 -32.80
CA SER A 41 26.10 10.53 -33.72
C SER A 41 25.14 9.47 -34.27
N VAL A 42 24.32 8.84 -33.40
CA VAL A 42 23.36 7.82 -33.84
C VAL A 42 22.25 8.42 -34.68
N PHE A 43 21.75 9.60 -34.30
CA PHE A 43 20.69 10.28 -35.04
C PHE A 43 21.16 10.69 -36.44
N GLN A 44 22.36 11.26 -36.59
CA GLN A 44 22.91 11.63 -37.89
C GLN A 44 23.17 10.40 -38.76
N GLU A 45 23.67 9.31 -38.18
CA GLU A 45 23.88 8.05 -38.91
C GLU A 45 22.55 7.50 -39.47
N LEU A 46 21.50 7.42 -38.64
CA LEU A 46 20.18 7.00 -39.08
C LEU A 46 19.53 7.96 -40.08
N ARG A 47 19.76 9.27 -39.93
CA ARG A 47 19.28 10.30 -40.85
C ARG A 47 19.87 10.13 -42.25
N CYS A 48 21.16 9.79 -42.36
CA CYS A 48 21.81 9.53 -43.64
C CYS A 48 21.29 8.26 -44.31
N ASP A 49 21.02 7.22 -43.53
CA ASP A 49 20.64 5.91 -44.05
C ASP A 49 19.12 5.77 -44.35
N LEU A 50 18.26 6.57 -43.71
CA LEU A 50 16.81 6.58 -43.93
C LEU A 50 16.39 7.64 -44.97
N ILE A 51 16.59 7.31 -46.25
CA ILE A 51 16.25 8.19 -47.40
C ILE A 51 14.73 8.44 -47.52
N ASP A 52 13.89 7.51 -47.03
CA ASP A 52 12.43 7.66 -47.05
C ASP A 52 11.94 8.62 -45.97
N THR A 53 11.35 9.74 -46.40
CA THR A 53 10.77 10.78 -45.53
C THR A 53 9.80 10.25 -44.47
N SER A 54 9.09 9.15 -44.75
CA SER A 54 8.13 8.54 -43.83
C SER A 54 8.80 7.82 -42.68
N TYR A 55 9.95 7.17 -42.95
CA TYR A 55 10.75 6.50 -41.91
C TYR A 55 11.57 7.49 -41.11
N PHE A 56 12.05 8.56 -41.75
CA PHE A 56 12.69 9.64 -41.03
C PHE A 56 11.70 10.34 -40.07
N HIS A 57 10.47 10.60 -40.50
CA HIS A 57 9.42 11.09 -39.61
C HIS A 57 9.16 10.14 -38.42
N LEU A 58 9.03 8.85 -38.70
CA LEU A 58 8.84 7.83 -37.65
C LEU A 58 10.05 7.77 -36.69
N LEU A 59 11.27 7.95 -37.18
CA LEU A 59 12.49 8.06 -36.36
C LEU A 59 12.39 9.25 -35.41
N GLN A 60 12.03 10.44 -35.92
CA GLN A 60 11.91 11.65 -35.12
C GLN A 60 10.84 11.50 -34.03
N ILE A 61 9.67 10.96 -34.37
CA ILE A 61 8.60 10.66 -33.41
C ILE A 61 9.07 9.62 -32.38
N SER A 62 9.76 8.57 -32.82
CA SER A 62 10.25 7.50 -31.93
C SER A 62 11.23 8.02 -30.89
N LEU A 63 12.17 8.86 -31.33
CA LEU A 63 13.11 9.54 -30.44
C LEU A 63 12.37 10.42 -29.44
N PHE A 64 11.50 11.29 -29.93
CA PHE A 64 10.78 12.24 -29.08
C PHE A 64 9.90 11.52 -28.04
N SER A 65 9.11 10.53 -28.45
CA SER A 65 8.25 9.74 -27.56
C SER A 65 9.02 8.98 -26.49
N SER A 66 10.16 8.37 -26.82
CA SER A 66 10.97 7.65 -25.84
C SER A 66 11.54 8.59 -24.76
N LEU A 67 11.93 9.81 -25.15
CA LEU A 67 12.36 10.83 -24.20
C LEU A 67 11.19 11.34 -23.33
N LEU A 68 10.00 11.54 -23.91
CA LEU A 68 8.77 11.90 -23.17
C LEU A 68 8.32 10.81 -22.19
N LEU A 69 8.64 9.54 -22.43
CA LEU A 69 8.38 8.45 -21.46
C LEU A 69 9.45 8.39 -20.35
N SER A 70 10.58 9.08 -20.51
CA SER A 70 11.77 8.99 -19.65
C SER A 70 12.06 10.30 -18.88
N LEU A 71 11.04 11.11 -18.60
CA LEU A 71 11.15 12.51 -18.10
C LEU A 71 12.02 12.74 -16.87
N HIS A 72 12.20 11.73 -16.01
CA HIS A 72 12.89 11.90 -14.73
C HIS A 72 14.40 12.21 -14.83
N HIS A 73 14.99 12.23 -16.04
CA HIS A 73 16.44 12.32 -16.25
C HIS A 73 16.87 13.25 -17.38
N LEU A 74 16.00 14.15 -17.86
CA LEU A 74 16.32 14.98 -19.02
C LEU A 74 17.03 16.28 -18.66
N ASP A 75 18.25 16.41 -19.16
CA ASP A 75 19.07 17.63 -19.15
C ASP A 75 18.51 18.67 -20.14
N ASP A 76 18.51 19.95 -19.78
CA ASP A 76 18.07 21.05 -20.66
C ASP A 76 18.85 21.10 -21.98
N ARG A 77 20.09 20.58 -22.00
CA ARG A 77 20.88 20.42 -23.22
C ARG A 77 20.22 19.48 -24.24
N ILE A 78 19.52 18.44 -23.78
CA ILE A 78 18.79 17.52 -24.66
C ILE A 78 17.55 18.23 -25.21
N LYS A 79 16.82 19.01 -24.40
CA LYS A 79 15.69 19.82 -24.89
C LYS A 79 16.11 20.79 -25.98
N LEU A 80 17.22 21.51 -25.75
CA LEU A 80 17.80 22.41 -26.75
C LEU A 80 18.20 21.67 -28.03
N TRP A 81 18.81 20.50 -27.90
CA TRP A 81 19.18 19.68 -29.05
C TRP A 81 17.96 19.21 -29.83
N LEU A 82 16.87 18.81 -29.18
CA LEU A 82 15.62 18.43 -29.84
C LEU A 82 15.05 19.59 -30.64
N GLY A 83 15.00 20.79 -30.06
CA GLY A 83 14.54 22.00 -30.75
C GLY A 83 15.38 22.36 -31.99
N ASN A 84 16.68 22.04 -31.97
CA ASN A 84 17.58 22.34 -33.08
C ASN A 84 17.62 21.26 -34.17
N ASN A 85 17.31 20.00 -33.84
CA ASN A 85 17.49 18.86 -34.74
C ASN A 85 16.19 18.21 -35.22
N LEU A 86 15.09 18.44 -34.51
CA LEU A 86 13.76 17.95 -34.88
C LEU A 86 12.90 19.09 -35.38
N ASP A 87 12.01 18.77 -36.32
CA ASP A 87 10.99 19.69 -36.80
C ASP A 87 9.80 19.66 -35.84
N ILE A 88 10.00 20.22 -34.63
CA ILE A 88 9.04 20.12 -33.52
C ILE A 88 7.68 20.69 -33.91
N GLU A 89 7.64 21.78 -34.68
CA GLU A 89 6.37 22.39 -35.10
C GLU A 89 5.56 21.43 -35.98
N ASN A 90 6.19 20.73 -36.92
CA ASN A 90 5.49 19.76 -37.75
C ASN A 90 5.23 18.42 -37.06
N LEU A 91 6.10 18.00 -36.14
CA LEU A 91 5.94 16.75 -35.39
C LEU A 91 4.87 16.87 -34.30
N PHE A 92 4.79 18.05 -33.67
CA PHE A 92 4.13 18.29 -32.39
C PHE A 92 3.34 19.60 -32.34
N SER A 93 2.60 19.92 -33.39
CA SER A 93 1.81 21.17 -33.44
C SER A 93 0.76 21.23 -32.31
N GLY A 94 0.49 22.44 -31.82
CA GLY A 94 -0.60 22.73 -30.88
C GLY A 94 -0.16 22.91 -29.42
N ILE A 95 1.05 22.49 -29.05
CA ILE A 95 1.71 22.81 -27.77
C ILE A 95 3.19 23.10 -28.03
N ASP A 96 3.83 23.88 -27.17
CA ASP A 96 5.28 24.09 -27.27
C ASP A 96 6.07 22.97 -26.60
N LEU A 97 7.40 23.00 -26.77
CA LEU A 97 8.29 21.96 -26.27
C LEU A 97 8.31 21.90 -24.74
N ASP A 98 8.24 23.05 -24.06
CA ASP A 98 8.25 23.13 -22.60
C ASP A 98 6.95 22.56 -22.02
N ASP A 99 5.81 22.89 -22.63
CA ASP A 99 4.52 22.29 -22.34
C ASP A 99 4.58 20.78 -22.51
N ALA A 100 5.10 20.27 -23.63
CA ALA A 100 5.22 18.82 -23.86
C ALA A 100 6.02 18.12 -22.75
N PHE A 101 7.11 18.70 -22.26
CA PHE A 101 7.90 18.14 -21.15
C PHE A 101 7.23 18.29 -19.77
N SER A 102 6.25 19.19 -19.64
CA SER A 102 5.44 19.33 -18.42
C SER A 102 4.31 18.30 -18.31
N PHE A 103 3.92 17.68 -19.43
CA PHE A 103 2.86 16.68 -19.48
C PHE A 103 3.32 15.34 -18.91
N GLN A 104 2.36 14.56 -18.40
CA GLN A 104 2.55 13.14 -18.10
C GLN A 104 2.18 12.32 -19.34
N TRP A 105 3.09 11.44 -19.77
CA TRP A 105 2.93 10.66 -20.99
C TRP A 105 2.81 9.16 -20.73
N GLN A 106 1.98 8.49 -21.52
CA GLN A 106 1.89 7.03 -21.59
C GLN A 106 1.69 6.57 -23.03
N SER A 107 2.29 5.42 -23.36
CA SER A 107 2.10 4.75 -24.65
C SER A 107 0.95 3.73 -24.58
N VAL A 108 0.10 3.69 -25.60
CA VAL A 108 -1.06 2.80 -25.70
C VAL A 108 -0.90 1.84 -26.87
N PRO A 109 -0.82 0.52 -26.64
CA PRO A 109 -0.85 -0.45 -27.72
C PRO A 109 -2.28 -0.59 -28.28
N LEU A 110 -2.43 -0.44 -29.60
CA LEU A 110 -3.66 -0.55 -30.34
C LEU A 110 -3.53 -1.63 -31.42
N MET A 111 -4.46 -2.58 -31.43
CA MET A 111 -4.50 -3.63 -32.45
C MET A 111 -5.21 -3.11 -33.70
N SER A 112 -4.53 -3.23 -34.84
CA SER A 112 -5.13 -2.99 -36.16
C SER A 112 -5.14 -4.27 -36.98
N VAL A 113 -6.26 -4.53 -37.63
CA VAL A 113 -6.45 -5.58 -38.62
C VAL A 113 -6.51 -4.92 -39.99
N SER A 114 -5.72 -5.42 -40.95
CA SER A 114 -5.66 -4.86 -42.30
C SER A 114 -5.36 -5.96 -43.32
N HIS A 115 -5.59 -5.67 -44.61
CA HIS A 115 -5.26 -6.60 -45.70
C HIS A 115 -3.76 -6.93 -45.76
N ASP A 116 -2.90 -6.00 -45.35
CA ASP A 116 -1.43 -6.17 -45.34
C ASP A 116 -0.92 -6.91 -44.08
N GLY A 117 -1.85 -7.40 -43.26
CA GLY A 117 -1.59 -8.13 -42.03
C GLY A 117 -2.00 -7.36 -40.77
N ASN A 118 -2.04 -8.10 -39.67
CA ASN A 118 -2.38 -7.57 -38.37
C ASN A 118 -1.14 -7.03 -37.67
N LYS A 119 -1.28 -5.92 -36.95
CA LYS A 119 -0.16 -5.27 -36.27
C LYS A 119 -0.62 -4.54 -35.01
N ILE A 120 0.33 -4.28 -34.12
CA ILE A 120 0.17 -3.36 -32.99
C ILE A 120 0.71 -2.01 -33.43
N ASN A 121 -0.14 -0.99 -33.42
CA ASN A 121 0.28 0.40 -33.49
C ASN A 121 0.35 0.95 -32.06
N TYR A 122 1.24 1.89 -31.80
CA TYR A 122 1.29 2.56 -30.51
C TYR A 122 0.85 4.00 -30.66
N PHE A 123 -0.01 4.46 -29.76
CA PHE A 123 -0.33 5.87 -29.62
C PHE A 123 0.33 6.41 -28.37
N MET A 124 0.57 7.71 -28.34
CA MET A 124 1.09 8.44 -27.20
C MET A 124 0.00 9.36 -26.69
N VAL A 125 -0.35 9.20 -25.41
CA VAL A 125 -1.34 10.02 -24.72
C VAL A 125 -0.60 10.87 -23.68
N GLY A 126 -0.80 12.17 -23.75
CA GLY A 126 -0.25 13.15 -22.83
C GLY A 126 -1.36 13.84 -22.05
N THR A 127 -1.11 14.09 -20.77
CA THR A 127 -2.01 14.88 -19.91
C THR A 127 -1.26 16.01 -19.21
N GLY A 128 -1.78 17.23 -19.29
CA GLY A 128 -1.12 18.44 -18.78
C GLY A 128 -1.98 19.20 -17.76
N LYS A 129 -1.34 20.04 -16.95
CA LYS A 129 -2.09 20.97 -16.08
C LYS A 129 -2.81 22.00 -16.94
N ARG A 130 -4.05 22.30 -16.55
CA ARG A 130 -4.92 23.27 -17.21
C ARG A 130 -4.22 24.64 -17.29
N ALA A 131 -3.81 25.06 -18.48
CA ALA A 131 -3.35 26.42 -18.71
C ALA A 131 -4.54 27.38 -18.56
N GLU A 132 -4.45 28.37 -17.68
CA GLU A 132 -5.54 29.31 -17.37
C GLU A 132 -6.02 30.15 -18.58
N LYS A 133 -5.32 30.10 -19.72
CA LYS A 133 -5.48 31.10 -20.80
C LYS A 133 -5.62 30.58 -22.23
N ARG A 134 -5.59 29.28 -22.53
CA ARG A 134 -5.65 28.83 -23.92
C ARG A 134 -6.49 27.56 -24.11
N LEU A 135 -7.46 27.69 -25.03
CA LEU A 135 -8.32 26.67 -25.63
C LEU A 135 -9.56 26.23 -24.83
N ASP A 136 -10.63 25.97 -25.58
CA ASP A 136 -11.88 25.41 -25.09
C ASP A 136 -11.59 24.07 -24.40
N LEU A 137 -12.08 23.92 -23.18
CA LEU A 137 -11.63 22.92 -22.19
C LEU A 137 -11.86 21.47 -22.62
N ASN A 138 -12.65 21.28 -23.68
CA ASN A 138 -13.00 19.98 -24.23
C ASN A 138 -12.19 19.61 -25.49
N THR A 139 -11.18 20.42 -25.85
CA THR A 139 -10.45 20.22 -27.10
C THR A 139 -9.24 19.31 -26.88
N ILE A 140 -9.31 18.13 -27.46
CA ILE A 140 -8.17 17.22 -27.58
C ILE A 140 -7.22 17.82 -28.63
N VAL A 141 -5.95 17.98 -28.26
CA VAL A 141 -4.93 18.49 -29.17
C VAL A 141 -4.21 17.31 -29.83
N TRP A 142 -4.01 17.38 -31.13
CA TRP A 142 -3.14 16.47 -31.86
C TRP A 142 -2.51 17.18 -33.06
N PRO A 143 -1.38 16.68 -33.58
CA PRO A 143 -0.79 17.23 -34.79
C PRO A 143 -1.74 17.14 -35.99
N GLU A 144 -1.70 18.12 -36.89
CA GLU A 144 -2.55 18.11 -38.09
C GLU A 144 -2.35 16.84 -38.93
N TRP A 145 -1.09 16.44 -39.13
CA TRP A 145 -0.75 15.22 -39.87
C TRP A 145 -1.38 13.98 -39.26
N PHE A 146 -1.45 13.90 -37.92
CA PHE A 146 -2.03 12.76 -37.24
C PHE A 146 -3.55 12.79 -37.33
N GLY A 147 -4.15 13.98 -37.24
CA GLY A 147 -5.57 14.17 -37.48
C GLY A 147 -6.01 13.74 -38.89
N GLN A 148 -5.14 13.81 -39.89
CA GLN A 148 -5.40 13.29 -41.25
C GLN A 148 -5.31 11.76 -41.33
N CYS A 149 -4.56 11.12 -40.42
CA CYS A 149 -4.49 9.67 -40.30
C CYS A 149 -5.70 9.05 -39.60
N LEU A 150 -6.60 9.83 -39.00
CA LEU A 150 -7.78 9.33 -38.28
C LEU A 150 -9.06 9.56 -39.10
N SER A 151 -9.88 8.52 -39.27
CA SER A 151 -11.25 8.69 -39.76
C SER A 151 -12.11 9.49 -38.78
N ASN A 152 -13.27 10.00 -39.24
CA ASN A 152 -14.20 10.72 -38.36
C ASN A 152 -14.69 9.82 -37.21
N ASP A 153 -14.96 8.54 -37.47
CA ASP A 153 -15.36 7.58 -36.44
C ASP A 153 -14.24 7.36 -35.41
N ALA A 154 -13.00 7.27 -35.86
CA ALA A 154 -11.84 7.14 -34.99
C ALA A 154 -11.65 8.40 -34.13
N LYS A 155 -11.81 9.59 -34.70
CA LYS A 155 -11.77 10.88 -33.94
C LYS A 155 -12.86 10.92 -32.89
N GLN A 156 -14.09 10.54 -33.23
CA GLN A 156 -15.18 10.49 -32.26
C GLN A 156 -14.89 9.49 -31.14
N ALA A 157 -14.36 8.30 -31.46
CA ALA A 157 -13.95 7.32 -30.47
C ALA A 157 -12.85 7.84 -29.52
N VAL A 158 -11.93 8.69 -30.00
CA VAL A 158 -10.94 9.37 -29.16
C VAL A 158 -11.62 10.34 -28.19
N HIS A 159 -12.58 11.14 -28.67
CA HIS A 159 -13.36 12.05 -27.82
C HIS A 159 -14.14 11.29 -26.73
N ASP A 160 -14.89 10.26 -27.12
CA ASP A 160 -15.68 9.45 -26.20
C ASP A 160 -14.78 8.78 -25.14
N ALA A 161 -13.58 8.34 -25.53
CA ALA A 161 -12.63 7.71 -24.64
C ALA A 161 -12.13 8.64 -23.52
N PHE A 162 -11.75 9.87 -23.87
CA PHE A 162 -11.26 10.84 -22.89
C PHE A 162 -12.40 11.38 -22.02
N GLU A 163 -13.58 11.61 -22.59
CA GLU A 163 -14.77 11.98 -21.80
C GLU A 163 -15.08 10.92 -20.73
N ILE A 164 -15.09 9.63 -21.10
CA ILE A 164 -15.34 8.53 -20.16
C ILE A 164 -14.25 8.44 -19.09
N ALA A 165 -12.98 8.63 -19.46
CA ALA A 165 -11.88 8.64 -18.50
C ALA A 165 -12.01 9.78 -17.48
N GLU A 166 -12.41 10.97 -17.93
CA GLU A 166 -12.65 12.13 -17.06
C GLU A 166 -13.84 11.91 -16.14
N GLN A 167 -14.98 11.44 -16.66
CA GLN A 167 -16.16 11.12 -15.86
C GLN A 167 -15.86 10.04 -14.81
N SER A 168 -15.18 8.96 -15.19
CA SER A 168 -14.82 7.85 -14.29
C SER A 168 -13.76 8.24 -13.24
N SER A 169 -12.95 9.27 -13.51
CA SER A 169 -11.95 9.78 -12.56
C SER A 169 -12.46 10.93 -11.69
N GLY A 170 -13.51 11.64 -12.13
CA GLY A 170 -13.93 12.91 -11.55
C GLY A 170 -12.92 14.05 -11.76
N ARG A 171 -11.98 13.90 -12.71
CA ARG A 171 -10.92 14.86 -13.00
C ARG A 171 -10.93 15.21 -14.48
N GLN A 172 -10.74 16.49 -14.79
CA GLN A 172 -10.59 16.98 -16.16
C GLN A 172 -9.13 17.28 -16.44
N SER A 173 -8.72 17.21 -17.71
CA SER A 173 -7.36 17.54 -18.11
C SER A 173 -7.24 18.04 -19.53
N GLN A 174 -6.09 18.65 -19.85
CA GLN A 174 -5.73 18.91 -21.23
C GLN A 174 -5.13 17.64 -21.84
N TRP A 175 -5.66 17.23 -22.98
CA TRP A 175 -5.24 16.02 -23.68
C TRP A 175 -4.40 16.33 -24.90
N TYR A 176 -3.32 15.58 -25.05
CA TYR A 176 -2.55 15.52 -26.28
C TYR A 176 -2.45 14.09 -26.79
N LEU A 177 -2.67 13.88 -28.08
CA LEU A 177 -2.62 12.55 -28.69
C LEU A 177 -1.84 12.57 -30.00
N PHE A 178 -0.98 11.58 -30.22
CA PHE A 178 -0.38 11.31 -31.53
C PHE A 178 -0.03 9.84 -31.71
N GLY A 179 0.10 9.37 -32.94
CA GLY A 179 0.39 7.98 -33.27
C GLY A 179 1.86 7.73 -33.62
N MET A 180 2.37 6.55 -33.31
CA MET A 180 3.68 6.05 -33.72
C MET A 180 3.61 5.42 -35.13
N VAL A 181 3.09 6.19 -36.08
CA VAL A 181 2.83 5.77 -37.45
C VAL A 181 3.66 6.61 -38.44
N PRO A 182 4.13 6.03 -39.55
CA PRO A 182 4.80 6.82 -40.58
C PRO A 182 3.81 7.83 -41.20
N LYS A 183 4.31 8.97 -41.69
CA LYS A 183 3.51 10.03 -42.36
C LYS A 183 3.03 9.59 -43.75
N VAL A 184 2.20 8.56 -43.79
CA VAL A 184 1.65 7.91 -44.99
C VAL A 184 0.13 7.86 -44.81
N PRO A 185 -0.69 7.98 -45.87
CA PRO A 185 -2.16 8.02 -45.79
C PRO A 185 -2.83 6.68 -45.40
N GLU A 186 -2.21 5.87 -44.54
CA GLU A 186 -2.90 4.76 -43.88
C GLU A 186 -3.94 5.38 -42.90
N ILE A 187 -5.19 5.49 -43.34
CA ILE A 187 -6.29 5.97 -42.51
C ILE A 187 -6.60 4.90 -41.46
N ILE A 188 -6.41 5.23 -40.19
CA ILE A 188 -6.84 4.46 -39.04
C ILE A 188 -8.36 4.63 -38.91
N GLN A 189 -9.07 3.52 -38.99
CA GLN A 189 -10.53 3.48 -39.02
C GLN A 189 -11.09 2.67 -37.85
N GLY A 190 -12.37 2.90 -37.58
CA GLY A 190 -13.16 2.16 -36.60
C GLY A 190 -12.99 2.70 -35.18
N ARG A 191 -13.92 2.26 -34.33
CA ARG A 191 -14.08 2.77 -32.96
C ARG A 191 -13.43 1.89 -31.90
N SER A 192 -12.79 0.78 -32.29
CA SER A 192 -12.21 -0.19 -31.34
C SER A 192 -11.01 0.30 -30.52
N LEU A 193 -10.55 1.53 -30.80
CA LEU A 193 -9.52 2.24 -30.06
C LEU A 193 -10.06 3.00 -28.84
N ALA A 194 -11.38 3.20 -28.73
CA ALA A 194 -11.95 3.99 -27.64
C ALA A 194 -11.59 3.40 -26.28
N PHE A 195 -11.83 2.09 -26.09
CA PHE A 195 -11.59 1.42 -24.83
C PHE A 195 -10.13 1.44 -24.35
N PRO A 196 -9.12 1.01 -25.15
CA PRO A 196 -7.71 1.10 -24.72
C PRO A 196 -7.23 2.54 -24.45
N LEU A 197 -7.73 3.53 -25.20
CA LEU A 197 -7.39 4.94 -24.94
C LEU A 197 -7.99 5.43 -23.61
N ALA A 198 -9.25 5.09 -23.33
CA ALA A 198 -9.91 5.49 -22.08
C ALA A 198 -9.21 4.88 -20.86
N LEU A 199 -8.77 3.62 -20.94
CA LEU A 199 -8.00 2.98 -19.86
C LEU A 199 -6.69 3.75 -19.58
N THR A 200 -5.98 4.15 -20.63
CA THR A 200 -4.72 4.88 -20.50
C THR A 200 -4.94 6.30 -19.98
N ALA A 201 -5.92 7.01 -20.53
CA ALA A 201 -6.30 8.34 -20.05
C ALA A 201 -6.69 8.28 -18.56
N ARG A 202 -7.46 7.27 -18.14
CA ARG A 202 -7.83 7.06 -16.75
C ARG A 202 -6.62 6.80 -15.83
N ALA A 203 -5.64 6.06 -16.33
CA ALA A 203 -4.38 5.81 -15.64
C ALA A 203 -3.59 7.10 -15.44
N LEU A 204 -3.46 7.92 -16.49
CA LEU A 204 -2.82 9.24 -16.43
C LEU A 204 -3.49 10.17 -15.40
N LEU A 205 -4.81 10.31 -15.42
CA LEU A 205 -5.56 11.15 -14.44
C LEU A 205 -5.38 10.69 -12.99
N GLY A 206 -5.19 9.39 -12.79
CA GLY A 206 -4.95 8.80 -11.47
C GLY A 206 -3.48 8.79 -11.05
N SER A 207 -2.55 9.16 -11.94
CA SER A 207 -1.12 8.87 -11.81
C SER A 207 -0.86 7.39 -11.48
N GLN A 208 -1.68 6.51 -12.06
CA GLN A 208 -1.62 5.07 -11.91
C GLN A 208 -0.99 4.45 -13.17
N LYS A 209 -0.51 3.20 -13.04
CA LYS A 209 0.00 2.41 -14.15
C LYS A 209 -0.92 1.22 -14.37
N CYS A 210 -1.19 0.91 -15.63
CA CYS A 210 -1.78 -0.37 -15.99
C CYS A 210 -0.75 -1.50 -15.79
N CYS A 211 -1.23 -2.73 -15.62
CA CYS A 211 -0.39 -3.91 -15.47
C CYS A 211 0.44 -4.14 -16.75
N PRO A 212 1.73 -4.49 -16.64
CA PRO A 212 2.53 -4.81 -17.82
C PRO A 212 1.90 -5.96 -18.63
N GLY A 213 1.97 -5.87 -19.97
CA GLY A 213 1.52 -6.94 -20.85
C GLY A 213 0.00 -7.06 -21.00
N TYR A 214 -0.78 -6.02 -20.65
CA TYR A 214 -2.18 -5.93 -21.08
C TYR A 214 -2.32 -5.32 -22.47
N ILE A 215 -3.38 -5.71 -23.16
CA ILE A 215 -3.88 -5.04 -24.35
C ILE A 215 -5.41 -5.13 -24.37
N ALA A 216 -6.06 -4.13 -24.96
CA ALA A 216 -7.51 -4.03 -24.97
C ALA A 216 -8.05 -3.63 -26.35
N THR A 217 -9.29 -4.03 -26.63
CA THR A 217 -10.05 -3.59 -27.81
C THR A 217 -11.52 -3.42 -27.42
N GLY A 218 -12.17 -2.42 -27.98
CA GLY A 218 -13.59 -2.17 -27.72
C GLY A 218 -13.97 -0.75 -28.09
N ASP A 219 -15.22 -0.58 -28.49
CA ASP A 219 -15.84 0.74 -28.54
C ASP A 219 -16.41 1.08 -27.14
N LEU A 220 -16.70 2.34 -26.90
CA LEU A 220 -17.29 2.81 -25.67
C LEU A 220 -18.54 3.62 -25.94
N LYS A 221 -19.55 3.42 -25.10
CA LYS A 221 -20.79 4.16 -25.13
C LYS A 221 -21.29 4.44 -23.72
N LEU A 222 -21.85 5.62 -23.50
CA LEU A 222 -22.53 5.95 -22.26
C LEU A 222 -23.98 5.46 -22.32
N GLU A 223 -24.35 4.55 -21.42
CA GLU A 223 -25.71 4.05 -21.23
C GLU A 223 -26.17 4.34 -19.80
N GLN A 224 -27.19 5.18 -19.64
CA GLN A 224 -27.73 5.58 -18.33
C GLN A 224 -26.64 6.10 -17.35
N GLY A 225 -25.66 6.83 -17.88
CA GLY A 225 -24.54 7.37 -17.08
C GLY A 225 -23.44 6.35 -16.76
N LYS A 226 -23.49 5.14 -17.33
CA LYS A 226 -22.45 4.10 -17.19
C LYS A 226 -21.75 3.88 -18.52
N ALA A 227 -20.42 3.78 -18.50
CA ALA A 227 -19.65 3.46 -19.69
C ALA A 227 -19.67 1.95 -19.96
N VAL A 228 -20.25 1.55 -21.09
CA VAL A 228 -20.36 0.16 -21.55
C VAL A 228 -19.34 -0.08 -22.66
N VAL A 229 -18.75 -1.28 -22.66
CA VAL A 229 -17.81 -1.72 -23.70
C VAL A 229 -18.58 -2.42 -24.81
N GLU A 230 -18.63 -1.78 -25.98
CA GLU A 230 -19.43 -2.19 -27.14
C GLU A 230 -18.64 -3.16 -28.06
N PRO A 231 -19.34 -4.05 -28.80
CA PRO A 231 -18.71 -5.06 -29.64
C PRO A 231 -17.90 -4.44 -30.79
N VAL A 232 -16.84 -5.14 -31.18
CA VAL A 232 -15.99 -4.75 -32.31
C VAL A 232 -15.59 -5.97 -33.13
N GLY A 233 -15.20 -5.73 -34.39
CA GLY A 233 -14.81 -6.78 -35.33
C GLY A 233 -13.45 -7.43 -35.02
N ASP A 234 -13.25 -8.59 -35.65
CA ASP A 234 -11.96 -9.30 -35.79
C ASP A 234 -11.26 -9.66 -34.49
N ILE A 235 -12.02 -10.03 -33.45
CA ILE A 235 -11.48 -10.36 -32.12
C ILE A 235 -10.43 -11.48 -32.18
N ALA A 236 -10.66 -12.54 -32.97
CA ALA A 236 -9.71 -13.64 -33.11
C ALA A 236 -8.37 -13.17 -33.70
N LEU A 237 -8.41 -12.38 -34.77
CA LEU A 237 -7.20 -11.83 -35.42
C LEU A 237 -6.44 -10.87 -34.49
N LYS A 238 -7.16 -10.04 -33.73
CA LYS A 238 -6.59 -9.16 -32.71
C LYS A 238 -5.92 -9.95 -31.60
N TRP A 239 -6.57 -11.03 -31.15
CA TRP A 239 -6.02 -11.92 -30.13
C TRP A 239 -4.75 -12.62 -30.61
N ASP A 240 -4.73 -13.15 -31.83
CA ASP A 240 -3.51 -13.77 -32.42
C ASP A 240 -2.36 -12.77 -32.45
N THR A 241 -2.65 -11.53 -32.83
CA THR A 241 -1.65 -10.44 -32.85
C THR A 241 -1.12 -10.14 -31.44
N ALA A 242 -2.00 -10.10 -30.44
CA ALA A 242 -1.60 -9.92 -29.05
C ALA A 242 -0.70 -11.07 -28.56
N LYS A 243 -1.03 -12.31 -28.94
CA LYS A 243 -0.24 -13.51 -28.61
C LYS A 243 1.17 -13.40 -29.17
N GLU A 244 1.27 -13.11 -30.46
CA GLU A 244 2.53 -13.01 -31.19
C GLU A 244 3.44 -11.90 -30.63
N GLN A 245 2.86 -10.83 -30.07
CA GLN A 245 3.63 -9.76 -29.42
C GLN A 245 3.95 -10.02 -27.94
N GLY A 246 3.48 -11.14 -27.36
CA GLY A 246 3.78 -11.56 -26.00
C GLY A 246 2.95 -10.88 -24.92
N PHE A 247 1.75 -10.37 -25.25
CA PHE A 247 0.82 -9.87 -24.25
C PHE A 247 0.27 -11.04 -23.41
N THR A 248 0.01 -10.78 -22.13
CA THR A 248 -0.45 -11.79 -21.16
C THR A 248 -1.92 -11.65 -20.78
N LEU A 249 -2.49 -10.46 -21.00
CA LEU A 249 -3.91 -10.16 -20.77
C LEU A 249 -4.50 -9.52 -22.03
N PHE A 250 -5.62 -10.05 -22.49
CA PHE A 250 -6.41 -9.52 -23.60
C PHE A 250 -7.82 -9.16 -23.11
N LEU A 251 -8.13 -7.86 -23.07
CA LEU A 251 -9.46 -7.35 -22.69
C LEU A 251 -10.29 -7.08 -23.95
N TYR A 252 -11.51 -7.61 -23.98
CA TYR A 252 -12.38 -7.48 -25.16
C TYR A 252 -13.86 -7.40 -24.76
N PRO A 253 -14.76 -6.93 -25.65
CA PRO A 253 -16.17 -6.72 -25.30
C PRO A 253 -16.87 -8.03 -24.98
N HIS A 254 -17.65 -8.04 -23.90
CA HIS A 254 -18.39 -9.22 -23.45
C HIS A 254 -19.38 -9.75 -24.51
N SER A 255 -20.05 -8.85 -25.23
CA SER A 255 -20.96 -9.20 -26.33
C SER A 255 -20.29 -10.01 -27.45
N SER A 256 -18.99 -9.80 -27.69
CA SER A 256 -18.22 -10.56 -28.67
C SER A 256 -17.87 -11.98 -28.20
N ALA A 257 -17.93 -12.26 -26.90
CA ALA A 257 -17.61 -13.58 -26.34
C ALA A 257 -18.62 -14.67 -26.73
N MET A 258 -19.85 -14.28 -27.09
CA MET A 258 -20.89 -15.24 -27.48
C MET A 258 -20.62 -15.91 -28.83
N GLY A 259 -19.77 -15.32 -29.68
CA GLY A 259 -19.47 -15.84 -31.03
C GLY A 259 -18.03 -16.32 -31.24
N VAL A 260 -17.13 -16.10 -30.27
CA VAL A 260 -15.69 -16.37 -30.45
C VAL A 260 -15.14 -17.08 -29.22
N ARG A 261 -14.67 -18.32 -29.40
CA ARG A 261 -13.91 -19.05 -28.38
C ARG A 261 -12.43 -18.83 -28.60
N LEU A 262 -11.80 -18.08 -27.69
CA LEU A 262 -10.37 -17.79 -27.74
C LEU A 262 -9.58 -18.89 -27.00
N PRO A 263 -8.35 -19.23 -27.44
CA PRO A 263 -7.48 -20.16 -26.72
C PRO A 263 -6.99 -19.62 -25.37
N ASP A 264 -6.62 -20.51 -24.45
CA ASP A 264 -6.15 -20.17 -23.08
C ASP A 264 -4.65 -19.81 -23.01
N GLU A 265 -4.00 -19.51 -24.13
CA GLU A 265 -2.57 -19.17 -24.18
C GLU A 265 -2.28 -17.74 -23.68
N ILE A 266 -3.25 -16.84 -23.84
CA ILE A 266 -3.30 -15.52 -23.21
C ILE A 266 -4.55 -15.51 -22.33
N LYS A 267 -4.49 -14.88 -21.15
CA LYS A 267 -5.72 -14.68 -20.38
C LYS A 267 -6.62 -13.69 -21.11
N SER A 268 -7.72 -14.21 -21.65
CA SER A 268 -8.71 -13.41 -22.37
C SER A 268 -9.89 -13.12 -21.44
N ILE A 269 -10.18 -11.85 -21.19
CA ILE A 269 -11.25 -11.44 -20.28
C ILE A 269 -12.32 -10.65 -21.06
N PRO A 270 -13.54 -11.18 -21.17
CA PRO A 270 -14.67 -10.44 -21.72
C PRO A 270 -15.17 -9.41 -20.69
N VAL A 271 -15.14 -8.13 -21.04
CA VAL A 271 -15.56 -7.04 -20.16
C VAL A 271 -16.84 -6.38 -20.67
N LYS A 272 -17.78 -6.11 -19.76
CA LYS A 272 -19.06 -5.46 -20.09
C LYS A 272 -19.02 -3.94 -19.86
N THR A 273 -18.35 -3.50 -18.81
CA THR A 273 -18.27 -2.09 -18.41
C THR A 273 -16.83 -1.60 -18.42
N PHE A 274 -16.68 -0.28 -18.54
CA PHE A 274 -15.38 0.37 -18.44
C PHE A 274 -14.71 0.06 -17.11
N GLU A 275 -15.45 0.08 -16.00
CA GLU A 275 -14.93 -0.18 -14.65
C GLU A 275 -14.39 -1.58 -14.47
N SER A 276 -15.05 -2.62 -15.00
CA SER A 276 -14.50 -3.99 -15.02
C SER A 276 -13.21 -4.04 -15.83
N GLY A 277 -13.19 -3.38 -16.99
CA GLY A 277 -11.99 -3.21 -17.80
C GLY A 277 -10.84 -2.56 -17.06
N TRP A 278 -11.13 -1.46 -16.38
CA TRP A 278 -10.17 -0.69 -15.58
C TRP A 278 -9.60 -1.49 -14.41
N MET A 279 -10.46 -2.22 -13.71
CA MET A 279 -10.05 -3.15 -12.65
C MET A 279 -9.04 -4.18 -13.16
N TRP A 280 -9.35 -4.88 -14.26
CA TRP A 280 -8.44 -5.86 -14.83
C TRP A 280 -7.15 -5.20 -15.34
N ALA A 281 -7.24 -4.07 -16.03
CA ALA A 281 -6.08 -3.37 -16.56
C ALA A 281 -5.12 -2.85 -15.48
N THR A 282 -5.56 -2.67 -14.23
CA THR A 282 -4.73 -2.14 -13.14
C THR A 282 -4.26 -3.20 -12.16
N LEU A 283 -5.07 -4.22 -11.88
CA LEU A 283 -4.80 -5.20 -10.83
C LEU A 283 -4.32 -6.55 -11.36
N TYR A 284 -4.39 -6.81 -12.66
CA TYR A 284 -4.10 -8.13 -13.21
C TYR A 284 -2.66 -8.56 -12.96
N SER A 285 -2.57 -9.78 -12.44
CA SER A 285 -1.41 -10.64 -12.47
C SER A 285 -1.91 -12.09 -12.63
N ARG A 286 -1.07 -12.97 -13.18
CA ARG A 286 -1.47 -14.36 -13.49
C ARG A 286 -1.96 -15.13 -12.26
N ASP A 287 -1.39 -14.83 -11.10
CA ASP A 287 -1.72 -15.43 -9.79
C ASP A 287 -2.99 -14.85 -9.14
N ARG A 288 -3.52 -13.73 -9.64
CA ARG A 288 -4.67 -13.03 -9.02
C ARG A 288 -5.99 -13.17 -9.78
N VAL A 289 -6.04 -13.98 -10.84
CA VAL A 289 -7.24 -14.14 -11.68
C VAL A 289 -8.48 -14.49 -10.84
N ALA A 290 -8.39 -15.45 -9.92
CA ALA A 290 -9.53 -15.84 -9.09
C ALA A 290 -10.03 -14.69 -8.19
N ALA A 291 -9.11 -13.95 -7.56
CA ALA A 291 -9.46 -12.80 -6.73
C ALA A 291 -10.13 -11.67 -7.53
N LEU A 292 -9.67 -11.43 -8.76
CA LEU A 292 -10.24 -10.44 -9.66
C LEU A 292 -11.60 -10.86 -10.22
N THR A 293 -11.83 -12.14 -10.48
CA THR A 293 -13.17 -12.66 -10.80
C THR A 293 -14.15 -12.44 -9.64
N SER A 294 -13.71 -12.66 -8.38
CA SER A 294 -14.52 -12.36 -7.21
C SER A 294 -14.81 -10.87 -7.07
N LEU A 295 -13.83 -10.00 -7.35
CA LEU A 295 -14.03 -8.56 -7.37
C LEU A 295 -15.00 -8.13 -8.47
N GLU A 296 -14.85 -8.62 -9.69
CA GLU A 296 -15.78 -8.32 -10.79
C GLU A 296 -17.22 -8.70 -10.46
N THR A 297 -17.41 -9.83 -9.77
CA THR A 297 -18.72 -10.23 -9.24
C THR A 297 -19.23 -9.21 -8.22
N ALA A 298 -18.36 -8.76 -7.30
CA ALA A 298 -18.68 -7.72 -6.32
C ALA A 298 -19.08 -6.38 -6.97
N LEU A 299 -18.55 -6.04 -8.15
CA LEU A 299 -18.86 -4.79 -8.87
C LEU A 299 -20.27 -4.77 -9.51
N GLN A 300 -21.00 -5.89 -9.53
CA GLN A 300 -22.29 -5.97 -10.22
C GLN A 300 -23.39 -5.11 -9.58
N SER A 301 -23.41 -4.99 -8.25
CA SER A 301 -24.38 -4.15 -7.54
C SER A 301 -23.90 -3.80 -6.11
N PRO A 302 -24.50 -2.79 -5.45
CA PRO A 302 -24.23 -2.50 -4.04
C PRO A 302 -24.44 -3.70 -3.12
N GLU A 303 -25.50 -4.50 -3.35
CA GLU A 303 -25.83 -5.70 -2.57
C GLU A 303 -24.75 -6.78 -2.72
N THR A 304 -24.31 -7.04 -3.96
CA THR A 304 -23.26 -8.02 -4.24
C THR A 304 -21.93 -7.55 -3.67
N PHE A 305 -21.62 -6.26 -3.74
CA PHE A 305 -20.43 -5.67 -3.12
C PHE A 305 -20.41 -5.90 -1.61
N VAL A 306 -21.49 -5.54 -0.91
CA VAL A 306 -21.61 -5.78 0.54
C VAL A 306 -21.47 -7.27 0.84
N THR A 307 -22.05 -8.16 0.02
CA THR A 307 -22.00 -9.62 0.21
C THR A 307 -20.59 -10.19 0.00
N MET A 308 -19.82 -9.68 -0.95
CA MET A 308 -18.51 -10.21 -1.32
C MET A 308 -17.33 -9.55 -0.60
N SER A 309 -17.50 -8.37 0.02
CA SER A 309 -16.41 -7.59 0.63
C SER A 309 -15.55 -8.35 1.64
N GLU A 310 -16.13 -9.25 2.44
CA GLU A 310 -15.41 -10.11 3.40
C GLU A 310 -14.57 -11.22 2.74
N ASN A 311 -14.61 -11.36 1.41
CA ASN A 311 -13.78 -12.31 0.65
C ASN A 311 -12.77 -11.61 -0.28
N LEU A 312 -12.86 -10.29 -0.43
CA LEU A 312 -11.91 -9.53 -1.25
C LEU A 312 -10.56 -9.37 -0.54
N ASP A 313 -9.46 -9.56 -1.28
CA ASP A 313 -8.12 -9.29 -0.77
C ASP A 313 -7.90 -7.79 -0.51
N ALA A 314 -6.82 -7.44 0.20
CA ALA A 314 -6.53 -6.06 0.57
C ALA A 314 -6.36 -5.14 -0.64
N ASN A 315 -5.60 -5.57 -1.66
CA ASN A 315 -5.36 -4.80 -2.88
C ASN A 315 -6.66 -4.50 -3.65
N CYS A 316 -7.59 -5.47 -3.70
CA CYS A 316 -8.91 -5.29 -4.29
C CYS A 316 -9.74 -4.25 -3.51
N LEU A 317 -9.71 -4.30 -2.17
CA LEU A 317 -10.40 -3.33 -1.31
C LEU A 317 -9.78 -1.91 -1.40
N GLU A 318 -8.46 -1.81 -1.47
CA GLU A 318 -7.75 -0.54 -1.71
C GLU A 318 -8.15 0.09 -3.04
N TRP A 319 -8.22 -0.74 -4.10
CA TRP A 319 -8.74 -0.29 -5.39
C TRP A 319 -10.20 0.17 -5.29
N CYS A 320 -11.04 -0.56 -4.55
CA CYS A 320 -12.44 -0.19 -4.33
C CYS A 320 -12.58 1.18 -3.64
N ALA A 321 -11.75 1.47 -2.63
CA ALA A 321 -11.76 2.75 -1.94
C ALA A 321 -11.42 3.93 -2.89
N GLY A 322 -10.61 3.68 -3.93
CA GLY A 322 -10.29 4.64 -4.98
C GLY A 322 -11.30 4.74 -6.14
N SER A 323 -12.28 3.84 -6.21
CA SER A 323 -13.20 3.70 -7.35
C SER A 323 -14.44 4.57 -7.22
N GLU A 324 -14.75 5.37 -8.25
CA GLU A 324 -15.95 6.24 -8.26
C GLU A 324 -17.25 5.42 -8.27
N LEU A 325 -17.28 4.29 -8.97
CA LEU A 325 -18.42 3.36 -8.94
C LEU A 325 -18.70 2.87 -7.52
N ILE A 326 -17.65 2.47 -6.78
CA ILE A 326 -17.82 2.03 -5.40
C ILE A 326 -18.25 3.19 -4.51
N ARG A 327 -17.74 4.41 -4.70
CA ARG A 327 -18.25 5.58 -3.95
C ARG A 327 -19.75 5.80 -4.18
N GLN A 328 -20.24 5.60 -5.39
CA GLN A 328 -21.68 5.65 -5.68
C GLN A 328 -22.46 4.53 -4.96
N TYR A 329 -21.89 3.31 -4.92
CA TYR A 329 -22.48 2.21 -4.15
C TYR A 329 -22.51 2.55 -2.66
N LEU A 330 -21.43 3.09 -2.11
CA LEU A 330 -21.32 3.47 -0.71
C LEU A 330 -22.32 4.57 -0.33
N LYS A 331 -22.59 5.55 -1.20
CA LYS A 331 -23.68 6.54 -1.02
C LYS A 331 -25.07 5.91 -0.97
N THR A 332 -25.25 4.76 -1.62
CA THR A 332 -26.52 4.00 -1.61
C THR A 332 -26.59 3.13 -0.36
N ILE A 333 -25.50 2.45 -0.01
CA ILE A 333 -25.34 1.61 1.17
C ILE A 333 -25.51 2.43 2.45
N SER A 334 -24.94 3.65 2.50
CA SER A 334 -25.01 4.54 3.67
C SER A 334 -26.43 5.02 3.99
N LYS A 335 -27.39 4.85 3.06
CA LYS A 335 -28.80 5.19 3.25
C LYS A 335 -29.65 3.98 3.67
N ASP A 336 -29.07 2.78 3.74
CA ASP A 336 -29.75 1.52 4.04
C ASP A 336 -29.12 0.88 5.28
N VAL A 337 -29.86 0.93 6.40
CA VAL A 337 -29.40 0.45 7.71
C VAL A 337 -28.93 -1.00 7.67
N TYR A 338 -29.63 -1.89 6.96
CA TYR A 338 -29.27 -3.31 6.90
C TYR A 338 -27.97 -3.53 6.12
N LYS A 339 -27.78 -2.79 5.02
CA LYS A 339 -26.55 -2.90 4.21
C LYS A 339 -25.34 -2.36 4.96
N ILE A 340 -25.46 -1.19 5.61
CA ILE A 340 -24.34 -0.60 6.35
C ILE A 340 -23.97 -1.42 7.59
N GLU A 341 -24.95 -1.95 8.34
CA GLU A 341 -24.69 -2.83 9.47
C GLU A 341 -24.04 -4.15 9.05
N ASN A 342 -24.46 -4.73 7.92
CA ASN A 342 -23.82 -5.93 7.35
C ASN A 342 -22.36 -5.65 7.00
N LEU A 343 -22.07 -4.50 6.38
CA LEU A 343 -20.71 -4.09 6.05
C LEU A 343 -19.88 -3.80 7.32
N GLY A 344 -20.47 -3.18 8.35
CA GLY A 344 -19.87 -2.99 9.67
C GLY A 344 -19.49 -4.31 10.34
N ARG A 345 -20.40 -5.30 10.34
CA ARG A 345 -20.11 -6.65 10.86
C ARG A 345 -18.93 -7.30 10.14
N LYS A 346 -18.79 -7.09 8.84
CA LYS A 346 -17.66 -7.60 8.04
C LYS A 346 -16.35 -6.91 8.40
N LEU A 347 -16.36 -5.58 8.59
CA LEU A 347 -15.19 -4.86 9.10
C LEU A 347 -14.77 -5.40 10.47
N LYS A 348 -15.72 -5.59 11.39
CA LYS A 348 -15.46 -6.15 12.72
C LYS A 348 -14.83 -7.55 12.65
N ASN A 349 -15.37 -8.43 11.81
CA ASN A 349 -14.81 -9.77 11.61
C ASN A 349 -13.42 -9.72 10.99
N CYS A 350 -13.20 -8.82 10.02
CA CYS A 350 -11.89 -8.59 9.42
C CYS A 350 -10.87 -8.16 10.48
N TYR A 351 -11.23 -7.19 11.32
CA TYR A 351 -10.39 -6.71 12.42
C TYR A 351 -10.05 -7.83 13.42
N ALA A 352 -11.05 -8.62 13.81
CA ALA A 352 -10.86 -9.72 14.76
C ALA A 352 -9.92 -10.83 14.23
N ARG A 353 -9.82 -11.01 12.91
CA ARG A 353 -8.98 -12.04 12.26
C ARG A 353 -7.58 -11.54 11.87
N ALA A 354 -7.34 -10.23 11.90
CA ALA A 354 -6.12 -9.59 11.39
C ALA A 354 -4.82 -10.21 11.93
N SER A 355 -4.80 -10.67 13.18
CA SER A 355 -3.66 -11.39 13.79
C SER A 355 -2.30 -10.68 13.63
N GLY A 356 -2.30 -9.36 13.45
CA GLY A 356 -1.13 -8.53 13.23
C GLY A 356 -0.83 -8.14 11.79
N ASN A 357 -1.56 -8.66 10.80
CA ASN A 357 -1.60 -8.10 9.45
C ASN A 357 -2.88 -7.26 9.30
N PHE A 358 -2.71 -5.95 9.21
CA PHE A 358 -3.82 -5.00 9.17
C PHE A 358 -4.15 -4.49 7.76
N ASP A 359 -3.46 -4.94 6.72
CA ASP A 359 -3.68 -4.53 5.33
C ASP A 359 -5.14 -4.52 4.94
N ARG A 360 -5.78 -5.67 5.16
CA ARG A 360 -7.17 -5.86 4.79
C ARG A 360 -8.13 -5.00 5.62
N VAL A 361 -7.81 -4.81 6.90
CA VAL A 361 -8.59 -3.96 7.81
C VAL A 361 -8.49 -2.51 7.37
N ALA A 362 -7.29 -2.03 7.07
CA ALA A 362 -7.04 -0.68 6.59
C ALA A 362 -7.75 -0.43 5.26
N ALA A 363 -7.64 -1.37 4.31
CA ALA A 363 -8.32 -1.31 3.02
C ALA A 363 -9.85 -1.30 3.16
N MET A 364 -10.40 -2.12 4.06
CA MET A 364 -11.83 -2.14 4.36
C MET A 364 -12.28 -0.83 5.03
N ALA A 365 -11.54 -0.34 6.03
CA ALA A 365 -11.83 0.90 6.73
C ALA A 365 -11.78 2.12 5.80
N ALA A 366 -10.89 2.11 4.79
CA ALA A 366 -10.77 3.16 3.78
C ALA A 366 -12.02 3.33 2.90
N LEU A 367 -12.94 2.35 2.86
CA LEU A 367 -14.23 2.51 2.18
C LEU A 367 -15.02 3.70 2.77
N PHE A 368 -14.97 3.89 4.09
CA PHE A 368 -15.42 5.12 4.75
C PHE A 368 -14.24 5.78 5.47
N GLY A 369 -13.36 6.37 4.66
CA GLY A 369 -12.09 6.94 5.11
C GLY A 369 -12.16 8.37 5.64
N THR A 370 -13.29 9.08 5.48
CA THR A 370 -13.46 10.48 5.94
C THR A 370 -14.63 10.61 6.91
N PRO A 371 -14.65 11.61 7.81
CA PRO A 371 -15.78 11.82 8.72
C PRO A 371 -17.09 12.05 7.97
N GLU A 372 -17.07 12.80 6.88
CA GLU A 372 -18.28 13.11 6.09
C GLU A 372 -18.90 11.82 5.54
N SER A 373 -18.05 10.84 5.18
CA SER A 373 -18.51 9.54 4.70
C SER A 373 -19.15 8.69 5.80
N ILE A 374 -18.75 8.87 7.07
CA ILE A 374 -19.32 8.19 8.24
C ILE A 374 -20.58 8.91 8.73
N GLU A 375 -20.56 10.25 8.76
CA GLU A 375 -21.71 11.10 9.08
C GLU A 375 -22.91 10.79 8.18
N ALA A 376 -22.66 10.42 6.92
CA ALA A 376 -23.70 10.03 5.97
C ALA A 376 -24.60 8.85 6.43
N PHE A 377 -24.16 8.04 7.40
CA PHE A 377 -24.97 6.97 8.00
C PHE A 377 -25.01 6.98 9.54
N GLY A 378 -24.34 7.94 10.18
CA GLY A 378 -24.22 8.01 11.63
C GLY A 378 -25.56 8.17 12.35
N ASP A 379 -26.50 8.89 11.74
CA ASP A 379 -27.84 9.09 12.31
C ASP A 379 -28.72 7.83 12.21
N ILE A 380 -28.48 6.96 11.22
CA ILE A 380 -29.30 5.75 11.00
C ILE A 380 -28.71 4.49 11.66
N SER A 381 -27.39 4.46 11.90
CA SER A 381 -26.70 3.34 12.54
C SER A 381 -25.50 3.84 13.35
N PRO A 382 -25.73 4.52 14.49
CA PRO A 382 -24.67 5.10 15.31
C PRO A 382 -23.71 4.04 15.85
N VAL A 383 -24.17 2.80 16.10
CA VAL A 383 -23.28 1.69 16.48
C VAL A 383 -22.28 1.35 15.39
N THR A 384 -22.72 1.35 14.12
CA THR A 384 -21.83 1.06 12.98
C THR A 384 -20.87 2.22 12.73
N ALA A 385 -21.32 3.46 12.88
CA ALA A 385 -20.47 4.64 12.77
C ALA A 385 -19.39 4.66 13.85
N LEU A 386 -19.78 4.41 15.11
CA LEU A 386 -18.86 4.25 16.23
C LEU A 386 -17.84 3.14 15.96
N LEU A 387 -18.29 1.96 15.49
CA LEU A 387 -17.40 0.86 15.13
C LEU A 387 -16.36 1.27 14.09
N TRP A 388 -16.76 2.02 13.06
CA TRP A 388 -15.86 2.46 11.99
C TRP A 388 -14.81 3.44 12.50
N CYS A 389 -15.22 4.44 13.30
CA CYS A 389 -14.29 5.34 13.98
C CYS A 389 -13.34 4.56 14.91
N SER A 390 -13.86 3.59 15.65
CA SER A 390 -13.07 2.76 16.57
C SER A 390 -11.98 1.96 15.86
N VAL A 391 -12.27 1.46 14.65
CA VAL A 391 -11.28 0.73 13.85
C VAL A 391 -10.23 1.67 13.28
N HIS A 392 -10.60 2.88 12.82
CA HIS A 392 -9.62 3.88 12.42
C HIS A 392 -8.72 4.32 13.58
N LEU A 393 -9.30 4.52 14.77
CA LEU A 393 -8.54 4.77 16.00
C LEU A 393 -7.58 3.62 16.31
N ALA A 394 -8.03 2.37 16.16
CA ALA A 394 -7.16 1.21 16.36
C ALA A 394 -5.98 1.16 15.38
N LEU A 395 -6.22 1.44 14.09
CA LEU A 395 -5.19 1.50 13.06
C LEU A 395 -4.18 2.61 13.35
N ALA A 396 -4.65 3.84 13.63
CA ALA A 396 -3.78 4.95 14.01
C ALA A 396 -2.94 4.64 15.26
N ASN A 397 -3.57 3.98 16.25
CA ASN A 397 -2.86 3.52 17.45
C ASN A 397 -1.79 2.47 17.14
N HIS A 398 -1.98 1.61 16.14
CA HIS A 398 -1.00 0.62 15.68
C HIS A 398 0.16 1.27 14.91
N GLY A 399 -0.13 2.25 14.05
CA GLY A 399 0.87 3.03 13.34
C GLY A 399 1.64 4.05 14.20
N GLY A 400 1.21 4.27 15.45
CA GLY A 400 1.80 5.27 16.34
C GLY A 400 1.48 6.71 15.93
N ASP A 401 0.42 6.91 15.13
CA ASP A 401 -0.01 8.21 14.61
C ASP A 401 -0.96 8.88 15.62
N LEU A 402 -0.38 9.70 16.49
CA LEU A 402 -1.06 10.36 17.60
C LEU A 402 -2.08 11.41 17.13
N GLU A 403 -1.75 12.15 16.07
CA GLU A 403 -2.65 13.15 15.49
C GLU A 403 -3.90 12.48 14.90
N ARG A 404 -3.72 11.43 14.08
CA ARG A 404 -4.83 10.68 13.49
C ARG A 404 -5.65 9.95 14.56
N ALA A 405 -5.01 9.43 15.62
CA ALA A 405 -5.72 8.81 16.75
C ALA A 405 -6.60 9.84 17.49
N GLU A 406 -6.06 11.01 17.82
CA GLU A 406 -6.81 12.11 18.45
C GLU A 406 -7.97 12.57 17.55
N TYR A 407 -7.74 12.68 16.24
CA TYR A 407 -8.76 13.03 15.27
C TYR A 407 -9.94 12.05 15.29
N TRP A 408 -9.67 10.74 15.19
CA TRP A 408 -10.73 9.72 15.19
C TRP A 408 -11.43 9.59 16.53
N CYS A 409 -10.71 9.79 17.63
CA CYS A 409 -11.31 9.89 18.96
C CYS A 409 -12.38 10.99 19.02
N LYS A 410 -12.09 12.19 18.47
CA LYS A 410 -13.08 13.29 18.41
C LYS A 410 -14.29 12.95 17.54
N GLN A 411 -14.09 12.28 16.41
CA GLN A 411 -15.21 11.85 15.56
C GLN A 411 -16.07 10.79 16.23
N GLU A 412 -15.45 9.83 16.91
CA GLU A 412 -16.13 8.72 17.58
C GLU A 412 -17.07 9.21 18.70
N MET A 413 -16.65 10.25 19.45
CA MET A 413 -17.46 10.87 20.51
C MET A 413 -18.82 11.39 20.03
N LYS A 414 -18.98 11.74 18.75
CA LYS A 414 -20.27 12.18 18.19
C LYS A 414 -21.35 11.10 18.29
N TYR A 415 -20.97 9.83 18.23
CA TYR A 415 -21.89 8.70 18.18
C TYR A 415 -22.02 7.94 19.50
N HIS A 416 -21.19 8.28 20.49
CA HIS A 416 -21.07 7.55 21.75
C HIS A 416 -22.41 7.35 22.47
N ASP A 417 -23.13 8.44 22.75
CA ASP A 417 -24.36 8.38 23.55
C ASP A 417 -25.54 7.76 22.79
N ALA A 418 -25.58 7.93 21.47
CA ALA A 418 -26.57 7.30 20.62
C ALA A 418 -26.34 5.79 20.54
N ALA A 419 -25.09 5.36 20.31
CA ALA A 419 -24.71 3.96 20.27
C ALA A 419 -24.98 3.25 21.61
N LEU A 420 -24.74 3.90 22.76
CA LEU A 420 -25.04 3.32 24.08
C LEU A 420 -26.51 2.92 24.26
N LYS A 421 -27.44 3.59 23.57
CA LYS A 421 -28.88 3.32 23.64
C LYS A 421 -29.32 2.18 22.73
N GLU A 422 -28.45 1.73 21.82
CA GLU A 422 -28.75 0.71 20.83
C GLU A 422 -28.24 -0.68 21.23
N THR A 423 -28.92 -1.70 20.70
CA THR A 423 -28.55 -3.11 20.94
C THR A 423 -27.13 -3.38 20.45
N GLY A 424 -26.28 -3.88 21.35
CA GLY A 424 -24.89 -4.21 21.03
C GLY A 424 -23.93 -3.02 21.01
N GLY A 425 -24.43 -1.78 21.10
CA GLY A 425 -23.61 -0.58 21.07
C GLY A 425 -22.68 -0.44 22.28
N ARG A 426 -23.14 -0.87 23.46
CA ARG A 426 -22.31 -0.94 24.68
C ARG A 426 -20.98 -1.68 24.45
N LYS A 427 -20.99 -2.80 23.72
CA LYS A 427 -19.76 -3.56 23.47
C LYS A 427 -18.75 -2.74 22.66
N ILE A 428 -19.22 -1.97 21.68
CA ILE A 428 -18.36 -1.11 20.86
C ILE A 428 -17.86 0.08 21.67
N VAL A 429 -18.73 0.72 22.46
CA VAL A 429 -18.36 1.81 23.38
C VAL A 429 -17.30 1.38 24.38
N ASN A 430 -17.42 0.19 24.94
CA ASN A 430 -16.40 -0.32 25.85
C ASN A 430 -15.05 -0.51 25.14
N GLN A 431 -15.07 -1.06 23.91
CA GLN A 431 -13.85 -1.20 23.09
C GLN A 431 -13.23 0.16 22.77
N PHE A 432 -14.05 1.17 22.48
CA PHE A 432 -13.63 2.54 22.28
C PHE A 432 -12.88 3.11 23.49
N VAL A 433 -13.49 3.08 24.68
CA VAL A 433 -12.88 3.60 25.91
C VAL A 433 -11.55 2.90 26.21
N ILE A 434 -11.45 1.60 25.95
CA ILE A 434 -10.19 0.86 26.11
C ILE A 434 -9.11 1.39 25.14
N ARG A 435 -9.46 1.56 23.85
CA ARG A 435 -8.53 2.03 22.80
C ARG A 435 -8.11 3.48 22.99
N ARG A 436 -9.05 4.34 23.39
CA ARG A 436 -8.79 5.75 23.66
C ARG A 436 -8.03 5.92 24.97
N SER A 437 -8.69 5.65 26.09
CA SER A 437 -8.22 6.07 27.41
C SER A 437 -7.14 5.15 27.96
N GLY A 438 -7.15 3.86 27.59
CA GLY A 438 -6.12 2.91 28.01
C GLY A 438 -4.91 2.86 27.09
N ILE A 439 -5.13 2.93 25.78
CA ILE A 439 -4.06 2.77 24.77
C ILE A 439 -3.58 4.11 24.23
N GLY A 440 -4.48 4.92 23.67
CA GLY A 440 -4.13 6.18 22.99
C GLY A 440 -3.60 7.22 23.96
N ASP A 441 -4.34 7.48 25.03
CA ASP A 441 -4.01 8.53 26.01
C ASP A 441 -2.89 8.14 26.99
N ARG A 442 -2.59 6.84 27.12
CA ARG A 442 -1.53 6.36 28.01
C ARG A 442 -0.35 5.83 27.25
N HIS A 443 -0.52 4.65 26.67
CA HIS A 443 0.58 3.91 26.09
C HIS A 443 1.21 4.75 24.98
N ASN A 444 0.46 5.10 23.92
CA ASN A 444 1.04 5.75 22.75
C ASN A 444 1.71 7.11 23.03
N ARG A 445 1.35 7.76 24.15
CA ARG A 445 1.94 9.03 24.61
C ARG A 445 3.12 8.84 25.58
N TYR A 446 3.52 7.62 25.90
CA TYR A 446 4.52 7.30 26.93
C TYR A 446 4.13 7.84 28.32
N ASP A 447 2.85 7.76 28.67
CA ASP A 447 2.32 8.16 29.98
C ASP A 447 2.04 6.93 30.86
N PHE A 448 3.12 6.37 31.41
CA PHE A 448 3.09 5.15 32.25
C PHE A 448 2.90 5.45 33.73
N ARG A 449 1.77 6.08 34.08
CA ARG A 449 1.37 6.26 35.48
C ARG A 449 0.62 5.02 35.98
N GLN A 450 0.81 4.70 37.26
CA GLN A 450 0.12 3.57 37.91
C GLN A 450 -1.41 3.68 37.82
N SER A 451 -1.96 4.88 38.03
CA SER A 451 -3.40 5.11 38.02
C SER A 451 -3.92 5.20 36.58
N MET A 452 -4.86 4.32 36.22
CA MET A 452 -5.63 4.42 34.99
C MET A 452 -6.62 5.61 35.04
N PRO A 453 -7.08 6.14 33.90
CA PRO A 453 -8.10 7.19 33.88
C PRO A 453 -9.40 6.77 34.59
N ASP A 454 -10.07 7.73 35.23
CA ASP A 454 -11.30 7.48 36.00
C ASP A 454 -12.43 6.90 35.15
N GLU A 455 -12.59 7.37 33.92
CA GLU A 455 -13.56 6.84 32.95
C GLU A 455 -13.30 5.36 32.68
N PHE A 456 -12.03 4.98 32.51
CA PHE A 456 -11.62 3.60 32.25
C PHE A 456 -11.90 2.70 33.48
N MET A 457 -11.64 3.18 34.69
CA MET A 457 -11.94 2.45 35.92
C MET A 457 -13.44 2.37 36.21
N THR A 458 -14.20 3.42 35.88
CA THR A 458 -15.66 3.45 35.98
C THR A 458 -16.27 2.38 35.07
N LEU A 459 -15.75 2.25 33.85
CA LEU A 459 -16.16 1.19 32.92
C LEU A 459 -15.91 -0.20 33.50
N LEU A 460 -14.74 -0.46 34.11
CA LEU A 460 -14.44 -1.73 34.77
C LEU A 460 -15.48 -2.06 35.83
N TYR A 461 -15.70 -1.13 36.78
CA TYR A 461 -16.63 -1.33 37.87
C TYR A 461 -18.06 -1.62 37.39
N GLN A 462 -18.52 -0.89 36.37
CA GLN A 462 -19.84 -1.11 35.77
C GLN A 462 -19.96 -2.48 35.12
N GLN A 463 -18.90 -2.96 34.45
CA GLN A 463 -18.92 -4.27 33.81
C GLN A 463 -18.83 -5.41 34.84
N GLU A 464 -18.01 -5.26 35.88
CA GLU A 464 -17.92 -6.23 36.98
C GLU A 464 -19.25 -6.38 37.71
N LYS A 465 -19.93 -5.27 38.01
CA LYS A 465 -21.25 -5.29 38.64
C LYS A 465 -22.25 -6.11 37.82
N ILE A 466 -22.27 -5.92 36.51
CA ILE A 466 -23.17 -6.66 35.61
C ILE A 466 -22.81 -8.14 35.55
N ASN A 467 -21.52 -8.47 35.51
CA ASN A 467 -21.09 -9.86 35.53
C ASN A 467 -21.47 -10.55 36.85
N GLN A 468 -21.39 -9.84 37.98
CA GLN A 468 -21.87 -10.34 39.27
C GLN A 468 -23.38 -10.57 39.28
N GLU A 469 -24.16 -9.62 38.76
CA GLU A 469 -25.63 -9.72 38.68
C GLU A 469 -26.12 -10.81 37.71
N THR A 470 -25.37 -11.05 36.62
CA THR A 470 -25.72 -12.05 35.60
C THR A 470 -25.07 -13.42 35.82
N GLY A 471 -24.12 -13.53 36.76
CA GLY A 471 -23.31 -14.75 36.95
C GLY A 471 -22.33 -15.04 35.80
N CYS A 472 -22.08 -14.07 34.91
CA CYS A 472 -21.21 -14.25 33.76
C CYS A 472 -19.73 -14.22 34.18
N THR A 473 -19.05 -15.36 34.10
CA THR A 473 -17.62 -15.48 34.44
C THR A 473 -16.68 -15.24 33.26
N VAL A 474 -17.20 -15.30 32.03
CA VAL A 474 -16.44 -15.09 30.79
C VAL A 474 -16.95 -13.86 30.05
N ASP A 475 -16.13 -12.82 29.99
CA ASP A 475 -16.48 -11.55 29.35
C ASP A 475 -15.26 -10.93 28.68
N TYR A 476 -15.37 -10.74 27.35
CA TYR A 476 -14.32 -10.14 26.53
C TYR A 476 -13.92 -8.73 27.00
N CYS A 477 -14.90 -7.91 27.40
CA CYS A 477 -14.66 -6.55 27.84
C CYS A 477 -13.87 -6.53 29.15
N ILE A 478 -14.28 -7.32 30.15
CA ILE A 478 -13.54 -7.43 31.42
C ILE A 478 -12.13 -7.95 31.16
N GLY A 479 -11.99 -9.01 30.34
CA GLY A 479 -10.68 -9.54 29.98
C GLY A 479 -9.78 -8.51 29.31
N SER A 480 -10.33 -7.71 28.39
CA SER A 480 -9.60 -6.66 27.68
C SER A 480 -9.19 -5.51 28.59
N ILE A 481 -10.06 -5.11 29.52
CA ILE A 481 -9.75 -4.08 30.52
C ILE A 481 -8.62 -4.56 31.43
N TYR A 482 -8.73 -5.75 32.02
CA TYR A 482 -7.69 -6.29 32.89
C TYR A 482 -6.36 -6.51 32.15
N GLY A 483 -6.41 -6.96 30.90
CA GLY A 483 -5.21 -7.10 30.07
C GLY A 483 -4.53 -5.75 29.80
N THR A 484 -5.31 -4.69 29.57
CA THR A 484 -4.79 -3.32 29.39
C THR A 484 -4.19 -2.77 30.69
N ILE A 485 -4.84 -3.02 31.84
CA ILE A 485 -4.29 -2.67 33.16
C ILE A 485 -2.98 -3.40 33.42
N ALA A 486 -2.92 -4.70 33.12
CA ALA A 486 -1.71 -5.50 33.26
C ALA A 486 -0.57 -4.94 32.41
N GLN A 487 -0.86 -4.60 31.16
CA GLN A 487 0.11 -3.97 30.25
C GLN A 487 0.60 -2.63 30.80
N ASN A 488 -0.29 -1.76 31.30
CA ASN A 488 0.10 -0.47 31.88
C ASN A 488 1.03 -0.65 33.08
N PHE A 489 0.72 -1.59 33.99
CA PHE A 489 1.60 -1.91 35.12
C PHE A 489 2.96 -2.42 34.66
N ALA A 490 2.99 -3.25 33.61
CA ALA A 490 4.24 -3.71 33.05
C ALA A 490 5.08 -2.56 32.48
N PHE A 491 4.46 -1.58 31.81
CA PHE A 491 5.14 -0.37 31.34
C PHE A 491 5.59 0.57 32.47
N CYS A 492 4.98 0.50 33.66
CA CYS A 492 5.49 1.20 34.84
C CYS A 492 6.82 0.60 35.36
N GLY A 493 7.24 -0.56 34.84
CA GLY A 493 8.54 -1.17 35.09
C GLY A 493 8.54 -2.33 36.10
N PRO A 494 9.72 -2.92 36.37
CA PRO A 494 9.85 -4.19 37.10
C PRO A 494 9.27 -4.18 38.52
N ALA A 495 9.23 -3.02 39.19
CA ALA A 495 8.65 -2.86 40.52
C ALA A 495 7.17 -3.27 40.61
N PHE A 496 6.46 -3.29 39.47
CA PHE A 496 5.03 -3.59 39.38
C PHE A 496 4.71 -5.02 38.90
N ILE A 497 5.71 -5.90 38.79
CA ILE A 497 5.52 -7.26 38.26
C ILE A 497 4.43 -8.07 39.01
N LYS A 498 4.25 -7.83 40.31
CA LYS A 498 3.19 -8.48 41.11
C LYS A 498 1.80 -8.06 40.63
N GLN A 499 1.60 -6.76 40.39
CA GLN A 499 0.36 -6.19 39.87
C GLN A 499 0.11 -6.65 38.44
N THR A 500 1.16 -6.72 37.62
CA THR A 500 1.08 -7.31 36.26
C THR A 500 0.56 -8.74 36.32
N LYS A 501 1.21 -9.64 37.08
CA LYS A 501 0.78 -11.05 37.23
C LYS A 501 -0.66 -11.20 37.72
N LYS A 502 -1.06 -10.37 38.70
CA LYS A 502 -2.42 -10.35 39.23
C LYS A 502 -3.43 -10.03 38.12
N ASN A 503 -3.22 -8.93 37.39
CA ASN A 503 -4.16 -8.50 36.37
C ASN A 503 -4.16 -9.42 35.13
N ILE A 504 -3.01 -10.01 34.77
CA ILE A 504 -2.95 -11.08 33.75
C ILE A 504 -3.84 -12.26 34.15
N SER A 505 -3.76 -12.69 35.41
CA SER A 505 -4.59 -13.80 35.91
C SER A 505 -6.08 -13.47 35.85
N LEU A 506 -6.46 -12.24 36.20
CA LEU A 506 -7.85 -11.76 36.09
C LEU A 506 -8.32 -11.70 34.63
N ALA A 507 -7.47 -11.19 33.73
CA ALA A 507 -7.75 -11.15 32.31
C ALA A 507 -7.97 -12.56 31.74
N GLN A 508 -7.06 -13.50 32.05
CA GLN A 508 -7.16 -14.88 31.59
C GLN A 508 -8.41 -15.60 32.13
N ALA A 509 -8.80 -15.34 33.38
CA ALA A 509 -10.05 -15.84 33.94
C ALA A 509 -11.26 -15.31 33.18
N ALA A 510 -11.30 -14.00 32.92
CA ALA A 510 -12.38 -13.36 32.16
C ALA A 510 -12.42 -13.78 30.69
N PHE A 511 -11.32 -14.23 30.10
CA PHE A 511 -11.30 -14.86 28.78
C PHE A 511 -11.62 -16.37 28.80
N GLY A 512 -12.02 -16.92 29.95
CA GLY A 512 -12.42 -18.32 30.06
C GLY A 512 -11.26 -19.32 30.06
N LYS A 513 -10.08 -18.91 30.54
CA LYS A 513 -8.90 -19.78 30.76
C LYS A 513 -8.46 -20.62 29.55
N GLY A 514 -8.75 -20.13 28.34
CA GLY A 514 -8.40 -20.81 27.08
C GLY A 514 -9.40 -21.88 26.62
N GLU A 515 -10.48 -22.09 27.37
CA GLU A 515 -11.55 -23.07 27.05
C GLU A 515 -12.55 -22.51 26.02
N VAL A 516 -12.68 -21.18 25.94
CA VAL A 516 -13.58 -20.51 25.00
C VAL A 516 -12.87 -20.24 23.68
N ALA A 517 -13.17 -21.04 22.66
CA ALA A 517 -12.51 -21.00 21.36
C ALA A 517 -12.48 -19.60 20.72
N SER A 518 -13.58 -18.84 20.83
CA SER A 518 -13.67 -17.48 20.28
C SER A 518 -12.82 -16.43 21.01
N LEU A 519 -12.33 -16.73 22.22
CA LEU A 519 -11.52 -15.83 23.06
C LEU A 519 -10.11 -16.37 23.30
N ARG A 520 -9.76 -17.53 22.73
CA ARG A 520 -8.46 -18.19 22.95
C ARG A 520 -7.28 -17.30 22.60
N GLN A 521 -7.37 -16.55 21.51
CA GLN A 521 -6.28 -15.66 21.08
C GLN A 521 -6.07 -14.48 22.05
N ASP A 522 -7.15 -13.88 22.56
CA ASP A 522 -7.05 -12.82 23.57
C ASP A 522 -6.51 -13.35 24.91
N TRP A 523 -6.86 -14.60 25.26
CA TRP A 523 -6.29 -15.32 26.40
C TRP A 523 -4.78 -15.58 26.21
N LEU A 524 -4.36 -16.08 25.04
CA LEU A 524 -2.95 -16.33 24.71
C LEU A 524 -2.13 -15.05 24.76
N ARG A 525 -2.68 -13.94 24.25
CA ARG A 525 -2.02 -12.62 24.23
C ARG A 525 -1.56 -12.17 25.62
N GLN A 526 -2.24 -12.58 26.69
CA GLN A 526 -1.84 -12.24 28.05
C GLN A 526 -0.48 -12.85 28.44
N PHE A 527 -0.14 -14.03 27.90
CA PHE A 527 1.20 -14.59 28.11
C PHE A 527 2.29 -13.76 27.42
N SER A 528 2.01 -13.15 26.27
CA SER A 528 2.97 -12.25 25.61
C SER A 528 3.32 -11.06 26.49
N TYR A 529 2.32 -10.39 27.08
CA TYR A 529 2.55 -9.27 28.00
C TYR A 529 3.32 -9.68 29.25
N LEU A 530 2.98 -10.84 29.82
CA LEU A 530 3.71 -11.36 30.97
C LEU A 530 5.15 -11.73 30.62
N CYS A 531 5.38 -12.33 29.44
CA CYS A 531 6.71 -12.67 28.95
C CYS A 531 7.60 -11.42 28.92
N PHE A 532 7.16 -10.36 28.24
CA PHE A 532 7.94 -9.12 28.14
C PHE A 532 8.16 -8.47 29.51
N ALA A 533 7.15 -8.44 30.37
CA ALA A 533 7.31 -7.92 31.73
C ALA A 533 8.34 -8.70 32.55
N LEU A 534 8.43 -10.02 32.36
CA LEU A 534 9.42 -10.87 33.01
C LEU A 534 10.82 -10.74 32.40
N LEU A 535 10.92 -10.42 31.11
CA LEU A 535 12.20 -10.14 30.43
C LEU A 535 12.78 -8.79 30.82
N ASP A 536 11.93 -7.79 31.08
CA ASP A 536 12.34 -6.50 31.65
C ASP A 536 12.71 -6.60 33.14
N CYS A 537 12.27 -7.67 33.81
CA CYS A 537 12.81 -8.03 35.12
C CYS A 537 14.19 -8.68 34.94
N GLU A 538 15.16 -8.31 35.78
CA GLU A 538 16.52 -8.84 35.74
C GLU A 538 16.58 -10.39 35.77
N LYS A 539 17.81 -10.93 35.71
CA LYS A 539 18.13 -12.37 35.57
C LYS A 539 17.31 -13.34 36.45
N CYS A 540 16.80 -12.91 37.60
CA CYS A 540 15.96 -13.72 38.48
C CYS A 540 14.64 -14.21 37.84
N CYS A 541 14.13 -13.53 36.81
CA CYS A 541 12.87 -13.87 36.16
C CYS A 541 13.02 -14.65 34.85
N HIS A 542 14.25 -14.88 34.38
CA HIS A 542 14.52 -15.45 33.05
C HIS A 542 13.95 -16.86 32.85
N LEU A 543 13.98 -17.70 33.87
CA LEU A 543 13.42 -19.07 33.78
C LEU A 543 11.89 -19.02 33.62
N GLU A 544 11.22 -18.18 34.41
CA GLU A 544 9.77 -17.98 34.30
C GLU A 544 9.39 -17.35 32.96
N ALA A 545 10.18 -16.39 32.47
CA ALA A 545 9.97 -15.77 31.15
C ALA A 545 10.00 -16.82 30.03
N LYS A 546 10.95 -17.78 30.09
CA LYS A 546 11.01 -18.90 29.15
C LYS A 546 9.74 -19.75 29.18
N GLU A 547 9.28 -20.13 30.37
CA GLU A 547 8.07 -20.95 30.51
C GLU A 547 6.83 -20.24 29.95
N VAL A 548 6.71 -18.95 30.22
CA VAL A 548 5.63 -18.11 29.69
C VAL A 548 5.73 -17.96 28.17
N LEU A 549 6.94 -17.78 27.63
CA LEU A 549 7.18 -17.76 26.18
C LEU A 549 6.75 -19.07 25.52
N CYS A 550 7.11 -20.23 26.09
CA CYS A 550 6.66 -21.53 25.59
C CYS A 550 5.14 -21.64 25.55
N ARG A 551 4.44 -21.19 26.61
CA ARG A 551 2.97 -21.17 26.66
C ARG A 551 2.38 -20.25 25.60
N TYR A 552 2.95 -19.06 25.41
CA TYR A 552 2.51 -18.12 24.38
C TYR A 552 2.66 -18.69 22.96
N LEU A 553 3.80 -19.35 22.70
CA LEU A 553 4.08 -20.00 21.42
C LEU A 553 3.40 -21.37 21.27
N GLU A 554 2.65 -21.82 22.29
CA GLU A 554 1.97 -23.12 22.34
C GLU A 554 2.91 -24.32 22.07
N ILE A 555 4.12 -24.28 22.64
CA ILE A 555 5.12 -25.36 22.56
C ILE A 555 5.40 -25.95 23.94
N GLU A 556 5.57 -27.27 24.00
CA GLU A 556 5.93 -27.96 25.25
C GLU A 556 7.32 -27.56 25.73
N ASN A 557 8.29 -27.57 24.81
CA ASN A 557 9.66 -27.13 25.06
C ASN A 557 10.27 -26.58 23.75
N VAL A 558 11.06 -25.51 23.90
CA VAL A 558 11.76 -24.78 22.82
C VAL A 558 12.60 -25.65 21.85
N PRO A 559 13.22 -26.79 22.22
CA PRO A 559 14.08 -27.51 21.27
C PRO A 559 13.35 -28.20 20.12
N MET A 560 12.20 -28.86 20.38
CA MET A 560 11.54 -29.76 19.41
C MET A 560 10.31 -29.17 18.71
N GLY A 561 9.65 -28.14 19.27
CA GLY A 561 8.42 -27.58 18.70
C GLY A 561 8.62 -26.46 17.66
N ILE A 562 9.78 -25.79 17.66
CA ILE A 562 9.99 -24.60 16.81
C ILE A 562 10.43 -24.99 15.39
N THR A 563 10.89 -26.23 15.15
CA THR A 563 11.25 -26.70 13.80
C THR A 563 10.03 -26.99 12.93
N ASP A 564 8.96 -27.53 13.52
CA ASP A 564 7.82 -28.08 12.76
C ASP A 564 6.43 -27.54 13.15
N THR A 565 6.24 -27.00 14.37
CA THR A 565 4.90 -26.63 14.89
C THR A 565 4.67 -25.12 14.99
N VAL A 566 5.69 -24.33 15.36
CA VAL A 566 5.58 -22.87 15.32
C VAL A 566 6.05 -22.39 13.95
N SER A 567 5.11 -21.96 13.11
CA SER A 567 5.44 -21.21 11.90
C SER A 567 6.07 -19.88 12.31
N VAL A 568 7.38 -19.90 12.57
CA VAL A 568 8.21 -18.69 12.61
C VAL A 568 8.23 -18.20 11.17
N SER A 569 7.24 -17.39 10.84
CA SER A 569 6.95 -16.94 9.50
C SER A 569 6.50 -15.48 9.55
N ALA A 570 6.75 -14.77 8.45
CA ALA A 570 6.50 -13.34 8.36
C ALA A 570 5.01 -12.97 8.49
N ASP A 571 4.10 -13.92 8.34
CA ASP A 571 2.65 -13.77 8.54
C ASP A 571 2.22 -13.74 10.02
N LYS A 572 3.11 -14.10 10.96
CA LYS A 572 2.86 -14.08 12.41
C LYS A 572 3.91 -13.22 13.13
N PRO A 573 3.86 -11.89 12.96
CA PRO A 573 4.93 -11.02 13.42
C PRO A 573 5.03 -10.92 14.96
N TYR A 574 3.93 -11.02 15.71
CA TYR A 574 3.97 -10.96 17.19
C TYR A 574 4.64 -12.20 17.84
N PRO A 575 4.31 -13.44 17.45
CA PRO A 575 5.09 -14.61 17.87
C PRO A 575 6.58 -14.53 17.49
N LEU A 576 6.88 -14.06 16.28
CA LEU A 576 8.26 -13.86 15.83
C LEU A 576 9.00 -12.82 16.69
N PHE A 577 8.34 -11.72 17.05
CA PHE A 577 8.89 -10.73 17.97
C PHE A 577 9.18 -11.33 19.35
N ALA A 578 8.21 -12.02 19.96
CA ALA A 578 8.39 -12.65 21.26
C ALA A 578 9.56 -13.65 21.28
N LEU A 579 9.69 -14.46 20.23
CA LEU A 579 10.81 -15.39 20.06
C LEU A 579 12.15 -14.65 19.92
N THR A 580 12.21 -13.64 19.05
CA THR A 580 13.43 -12.85 18.80
C THR A 580 13.90 -12.17 20.08
N ARG A 581 12.96 -11.61 20.85
CA ARG A 581 13.24 -10.99 22.14
C ARG A 581 13.74 -12.00 23.18
N GLY A 582 13.08 -13.16 23.29
CA GLY A 582 13.52 -14.24 24.18
C GLY A 582 14.93 -14.75 23.86
N LEU A 583 15.25 -14.98 22.59
CA LEU A 583 16.60 -15.39 22.17
C LEU A 583 17.68 -14.37 22.54
N THR A 584 17.31 -13.09 22.55
CA THR A 584 18.21 -12.00 22.88
C THR A 584 18.38 -11.85 24.41
N ASP A 585 17.30 -11.86 25.18
CA ASP A 585 17.39 -11.50 26.61
C ASP A 585 17.73 -12.68 27.52
N ILE A 586 17.39 -13.92 27.12
CA ILE A 586 17.62 -15.12 27.92
C ILE A 586 18.47 -16.19 27.18
N PRO A 587 19.63 -15.82 26.58
CA PRO A 587 20.40 -16.71 25.70
C PRO A 587 20.87 -17.99 26.40
N GLY A 588 21.24 -17.89 27.68
CA GLY A 588 21.70 -19.03 28.49
C GLY A 588 20.63 -20.10 28.77
N THR A 589 19.39 -19.86 28.36
CA THR A 589 18.30 -20.84 28.52
C THR A 589 18.08 -21.72 27.27
N PHE A 590 18.76 -21.41 26.16
CA PHE A 590 18.76 -22.18 24.91
C PHE A 590 20.06 -22.95 24.77
N SER A 591 20.06 -24.10 24.08
CA SER A 591 21.34 -24.72 23.72
C SER A 591 22.07 -23.87 22.67
N PRO A 592 23.42 -23.85 22.64
CA PRO A 592 24.15 -23.04 21.66
C PRO A 592 23.80 -23.35 20.19
N ALA A 593 23.50 -24.61 19.87
CA ALA A 593 23.09 -25.02 18.54
C ALA A 593 21.68 -24.52 18.18
N GLU A 594 20.74 -24.56 19.13
CA GLU A 594 19.39 -24.02 18.95
C GLU A 594 19.41 -22.51 18.76
N HIS A 595 20.16 -21.81 19.62
CA HIS A 595 20.27 -20.35 19.59
C HIS A 595 20.75 -19.88 18.22
N ARG A 596 21.83 -20.49 17.69
CA ARG A 596 22.36 -20.18 16.36
C ARG A 596 21.37 -20.50 15.24
N ARG A 597 20.77 -21.70 15.24
CA ARG A 597 19.80 -22.11 14.21
C ARG A 597 18.59 -21.17 14.13
N LEU A 598 18.06 -20.75 15.28
CA LEU A 598 16.93 -19.82 15.34
C LEU A 598 17.33 -18.41 14.96
N ALA A 599 18.52 -17.95 15.35
CA ALA A 599 19.08 -16.68 14.92
C ALA A 599 19.22 -16.61 13.40
N ASP A 600 19.79 -17.64 12.76
CA ASP A 600 19.94 -17.72 11.30
C ASP A 600 18.58 -17.59 10.58
N LYS A 601 17.54 -18.24 11.11
CA LYS A 601 16.17 -18.12 10.58
C LYS A 601 15.61 -16.71 10.72
N ILE A 602 15.84 -16.05 11.86
CA ILE A 602 15.42 -14.66 12.08
C ILE A 602 16.15 -13.73 11.11
N PHE A 603 17.47 -13.88 10.95
CA PHE A 603 18.25 -13.08 10.01
C PHE A 603 17.74 -13.24 8.58
N GLN A 604 17.49 -14.48 8.14
CA GLN A 604 16.91 -14.75 6.82
C GLN A 604 15.59 -13.99 6.60
N ILE A 605 14.69 -13.99 7.60
CA ILE A 605 13.41 -13.28 7.52
C ILE A 605 13.65 -11.76 7.44
N THR A 606 14.48 -11.20 8.32
CA THR A 606 14.77 -9.76 8.35
C THR A 606 15.58 -9.27 7.15
N ASP A 607 16.30 -10.16 6.47
CA ASP A 607 17.08 -9.85 5.26
C ASP A 607 16.23 -9.89 4.00
N ALA A 608 15.24 -10.78 3.94
CA ALA A 608 14.26 -10.79 2.86
C ALA A 608 13.28 -9.59 2.92
N MET A 609 13.10 -8.99 4.10
CA MET A 609 12.20 -7.86 4.33
C MET A 609 12.74 -6.57 3.69
N LYS A 610 11.93 -5.95 2.82
CA LYS A 610 12.22 -4.64 2.22
C LYS A 610 11.53 -3.53 3.00
N VAL A 611 12.29 -2.56 3.51
CA VAL A 611 11.74 -1.45 4.32
C VAL A 611 10.78 -0.60 3.48
N GLU A 612 11.03 -0.46 2.19
CA GLU A 612 10.23 0.33 1.25
C GLU A 612 8.78 -0.16 1.12
N PHE A 613 8.53 -1.44 1.46
CA PHE A 613 7.17 -2.00 1.52
C PHE A 613 6.30 -1.24 2.53
N PHE A 614 6.88 -0.81 3.66
CA PHE A 614 6.15 -0.17 4.75
C PHE A 614 5.91 1.32 4.55
N PHE A 615 6.56 1.96 3.58
CA PHE A 615 6.43 3.42 3.35
C PHE A 615 4.99 3.84 3.02
N LYS A 616 4.20 2.92 2.47
CA LYS A 616 2.79 3.14 2.14
C LYS A 616 1.83 2.56 3.18
N LYS A 617 2.37 1.92 4.22
CA LYS A 617 1.63 1.09 5.18
C LYS A 617 2.19 1.31 6.59
N PRO A 618 2.09 2.54 7.14
CA PRO A 618 2.65 2.85 8.46
C PRO A 618 2.03 2.01 9.59
N ASP A 619 0.75 1.67 9.47
CA ASP A 619 0.03 0.79 10.41
C ASP A 619 0.59 -0.65 10.40
N GLU A 620 1.34 -0.99 9.34
CA GLU A 620 2.15 -2.18 9.07
C GLU A 620 3.45 -2.33 9.89
N ILE A 621 4.01 -1.20 10.32
CA ILE A 621 5.41 -1.16 10.81
C ILE A 621 5.54 -1.93 12.11
N HIS A 622 4.51 -1.89 12.96
CA HIS A 622 4.53 -2.58 14.24
C HIS A 622 4.03 -4.04 14.11
N PRO A 623 4.80 -5.06 14.56
CA PRO A 623 6.00 -5.02 15.40
C PRO A 623 7.35 -5.22 14.67
N TRP A 624 7.45 -5.00 13.35
CA TRP A 624 8.68 -5.23 12.58
C TRP A 624 9.89 -4.39 13.02
N GLN A 625 9.67 -3.16 13.49
CA GLN A 625 10.74 -2.35 14.08
C GLN A 625 11.33 -3.04 15.33
N LEU A 626 10.51 -3.72 16.12
CA LEU A 626 10.97 -4.46 17.30
C LEU A 626 11.69 -5.75 16.93
N ILE A 627 11.20 -6.47 15.92
CA ILE A 627 11.84 -7.68 15.40
C ILE A 627 13.23 -7.34 14.91
N THR A 628 13.36 -6.32 14.05
CA THR A 628 14.66 -5.90 13.51
C THR A 628 15.58 -5.38 14.61
N TYR A 629 15.08 -4.57 15.55
CA TYR A 629 15.91 -4.08 16.65
C TYR A 629 16.53 -5.23 17.45
N ASN A 630 15.70 -6.22 17.83
CA ASN A 630 16.18 -7.35 18.61
C ASN A 630 17.02 -8.32 17.78
N ALA A 631 16.77 -8.45 16.48
CA ALA A 631 17.68 -9.16 15.58
C ALA A 631 19.07 -8.50 15.53
N GLY A 632 19.15 -7.17 15.52
CA GLY A 632 20.43 -6.45 15.63
C GLY A 632 21.16 -6.77 16.95
N ARG A 633 20.44 -6.77 18.07
CA ARG A 633 20.99 -7.18 19.39
C ARG A 633 21.44 -8.64 19.40
N LEU A 634 20.67 -9.54 18.79
CA LEU A 634 21.02 -10.95 18.66
C LEU A 634 22.30 -11.13 17.83
N ALA A 635 22.48 -10.35 16.76
CA ALA A 635 23.72 -10.36 15.97
C ALA A 635 24.93 -9.88 16.79
N LEU A 636 24.77 -8.89 17.69
CA LEU A 636 25.83 -8.48 18.62
C LEU A 636 26.25 -9.61 19.55
N GLN A 637 25.28 -10.37 20.09
CA GLN A 637 25.57 -11.51 20.97
C GLN A 637 26.30 -12.66 20.27
N LEU A 638 26.20 -12.72 18.95
CA LEU A 638 26.87 -13.69 18.09
C LEU A 638 28.15 -13.13 17.45
N ASP A 639 28.64 -11.98 17.94
CA ASP A 639 29.84 -11.28 17.45
C ASP A 639 29.79 -10.92 15.95
N ASN A 640 28.59 -10.75 15.38
CA ASN A 640 28.39 -10.36 13.99
C ASN A 640 28.06 -8.86 13.86
N LEU A 641 29.11 -8.04 14.01
CA LEU A 641 28.99 -6.57 14.03
C LEU A 641 28.40 -5.99 12.73
N GLN A 642 28.72 -6.58 11.56
CA GLN A 642 28.21 -6.12 10.28
C GLN A 642 26.70 -6.33 10.17
N GLN A 643 26.22 -7.53 10.51
CA GLN A 643 24.79 -7.83 10.52
C GLN A 643 24.05 -6.95 11.54
N ALA A 644 24.64 -6.75 12.72
CA ALA A 644 24.06 -5.89 13.76
C ALA A 644 23.85 -4.47 13.24
N HIS A 645 24.89 -3.84 12.69
CA HIS A 645 24.81 -2.50 12.11
C HIS A 645 23.76 -2.41 10.99
N GLN A 646 23.79 -3.34 10.02
CA GLN A 646 22.81 -3.36 8.92
C GLN A 646 21.38 -3.47 9.43
N THR A 647 21.15 -4.31 10.45
CA THR A 647 19.82 -4.50 11.03
C THR A 647 19.36 -3.27 11.80
N PHE A 648 20.24 -2.62 12.58
CA PHE A 648 19.91 -1.36 13.26
C PHE A 648 19.58 -0.23 12.28
N ILE A 649 20.29 -0.12 11.14
CA ILE A 649 19.93 0.85 10.09
C ILE A 649 18.53 0.56 9.52
N LYS A 650 18.16 -0.72 9.32
CA LYS A 650 16.80 -1.08 8.91
C LYS A 650 15.77 -0.65 9.97
N THR A 651 16.05 -0.89 11.25
CA THR A 651 15.19 -0.45 12.37
C THR A 651 15.02 1.06 12.37
N ILE A 652 16.10 1.84 12.22
CA ILE A 652 16.04 3.32 12.17
C ILE A 652 15.08 3.77 11.08
N LYS A 653 15.23 3.21 9.86
CA LYS A 653 14.34 3.55 8.76
C LYS A 653 12.89 3.20 9.09
N LEU A 654 12.60 1.99 9.55
CA LEU A 654 11.25 1.60 9.96
C LEU A 654 10.65 2.58 10.99
N CYS A 655 11.42 2.93 12.03
CA CYS A 655 10.95 3.86 13.04
C CYS A 655 10.65 5.26 12.47
N GLN A 656 11.49 5.75 11.55
CA GLN A 656 11.33 7.05 10.91
C GLN A 656 10.08 7.15 10.02
N TYR A 657 9.59 6.04 9.46
CA TYR A 657 8.35 6.01 8.68
C TYR A 657 7.09 5.76 9.53
N GLY A 658 7.26 5.41 10.80
CA GLY A 658 6.13 5.29 11.74
C GLY A 658 5.65 6.65 12.24
N GLY A 659 4.49 6.67 12.91
CA GLY A 659 4.01 7.87 13.59
C GLY A 659 4.88 8.24 14.80
N GLU A 660 4.57 9.38 15.43
CA GLU A 660 5.36 9.97 16.54
C GLU A 660 5.76 8.96 17.62
N THR A 661 4.84 8.07 18.02
CA THR A 661 5.13 7.04 19.03
C THR A 661 6.27 6.12 18.60
N ILE A 662 6.23 5.65 17.35
CA ILE A 662 7.22 4.72 16.78
C ILE A 662 8.51 5.48 16.44
N ASN A 663 8.42 6.73 16.00
CA ASN A 663 9.57 7.58 15.69
C ASN A 663 10.50 7.78 16.89
N ALA A 664 9.93 7.96 18.09
CA ALA A 664 10.71 8.06 19.34
C ALA A 664 11.59 6.82 19.57
N MET A 665 11.16 5.63 19.13
CA MET A 665 11.91 4.39 19.26
C MET A 665 13.17 4.34 18.41
N THR A 666 13.38 5.28 17.48
CA THR A 666 14.63 5.42 16.71
C THR A 666 15.85 5.57 17.63
N LEU A 667 15.66 6.09 18.85
CA LEU A 667 16.71 6.19 19.86
C LEU A 667 17.30 4.82 20.28
N LEU A 668 16.52 3.74 20.19
CA LEU A 668 16.98 2.38 20.52
C LEU A 668 18.11 1.89 19.60
N PRO A 669 17.92 1.76 18.26
CA PRO A 669 19.01 1.36 17.38
C PRO A 669 20.13 2.39 17.30
N LEU A 670 19.85 3.70 17.42
CA LEU A 670 20.90 4.73 17.45
C LEU A 670 21.83 4.56 18.66
N SER A 671 21.29 4.20 19.83
CA SER A 671 22.11 3.97 21.02
C SER A 671 23.06 2.78 20.85
N GLN A 672 22.60 1.71 20.16
CA GLN A 672 23.44 0.56 19.86
C GLN A 672 24.51 0.87 18.82
N ILE A 673 24.19 1.63 17.76
CA ILE A 673 25.20 2.09 16.78
C ILE A 673 26.24 3.00 17.45
N HIS A 674 25.83 3.82 18.42
CA HIS A 674 26.75 4.60 19.24
C HIS A 674 27.71 3.72 20.05
N LYS A 675 27.22 2.68 20.73
CA LYS A 675 28.09 1.73 21.44
C LYS A 675 29.04 0.96 20.51
N LEU A 676 28.66 0.78 19.23
CA LEU A 676 29.53 0.22 18.20
C LEU A 676 30.61 1.19 17.69
N GLY A 677 30.56 2.48 18.05
CA GLY A 677 31.48 3.49 17.52
C GLY A 677 31.26 3.80 16.04
N GLN A 678 30.05 3.55 15.52
CA GLN A 678 29.71 3.67 14.10
C GLN A 678 28.76 4.83 13.80
N MET A 679 28.67 5.81 14.70
CA MET A 679 27.90 7.03 14.46
C MET A 679 28.53 7.87 13.34
N ASN A 680 27.68 8.46 12.52
CA ASN A 680 28.05 9.43 11.51
C ASN A 680 27.15 10.67 11.62
N GLN A 681 27.45 11.72 10.87
CA GLN A 681 26.71 12.99 10.93
C GLN A 681 25.21 12.84 10.62
N GLU A 682 24.83 11.96 9.69
CA GLU A 682 23.42 11.71 9.35
C GLU A 682 22.66 11.09 10.52
N LEU A 683 23.28 10.12 11.22
CA LEU A 683 22.70 9.45 12.38
C LEU A 683 22.64 10.38 13.60
N GLU A 684 23.63 11.24 13.80
CA GLU A 684 23.59 12.28 14.84
C GLU A 684 22.48 13.30 14.59
N GLN A 685 22.30 13.71 13.32
CA GLN A 685 21.20 14.59 12.93
C GLN A 685 19.85 13.91 13.13
N SER A 686 19.74 12.61 12.80
CA SER A 686 18.55 11.80 13.07
C SER A 686 18.22 11.79 14.58
N CYS A 687 19.22 11.53 15.43
CA CYS A 687 19.04 11.57 16.89
C CYS A 687 18.54 12.94 17.38
N SER A 688 19.19 14.02 16.93
CA SER A 688 18.82 15.40 17.27
C SER A 688 17.38 15.71 16.86
N THR A 689 16.98 15.25 15.67
CA THR A 689 15.62 15.44 15.15
C THR A 689 14.61 14.70 16.01
N VAL A 690 14.89 13.46 16.41
CA VAL A 690 13.98 12.66 17.24
C VAL A 690 13.83 13.28 18.65
N LEU A 691 14.94 13.67 19.28
CA LEU A 691 14.90 14.34 20.60
C LEU A 691 14.17 15.68 20.53
N GLY A 692 14.41 16.46 19.47
CA GLY A 692 13.70 17.71 19.20
C GLY A 692 12.20 17.47 19.05
N ASN A 693 11.80 16.48 18.26
CA ASN A 693 10.39 16.11 18.06
C ASN A 693 9.73 15.69 19.38
N ILE A 694 10.40 14.89 20.22
CA ILE A 694 9.89 14.52 21.55
C ILE A 694 9.69 15.76 22.43
N GLN A 695 10.62 16.70 22.39
CA GLN A 695 10.56 17.92 23.19
C GLN A 695 9.44 18.88 22.73
N THR A 696 9.19 18.95 21.42
CA THR A 696 8.18 19.86 20.83
C THR A 696 6.82 19.20 20.60
N SER A 697 6.71 17.89 20.74
CA SER A 697 5.45 17.16 20.52
C SER A 697 4.39 17.61 21.54
N TYR A 698 3.19 17.86 21.03
CA TYR A 698 2.02 18.12 21.87
C TYR A 698 1.43 16.83 22.47
N TYR A 699 1.76 15.68 21.88
CA TYR A 699 1.13 14.40 22.20
C TYR A 699 2.01 13.51 23.08
N ILE A 700 3.32 13.50 22.88
CA ILE A 700 4.25 12.72 23.70
C ILE A 700 4.39 13.35 25.08
N ASN A 701 4.42 12.53 26.12
CA ASN A 701 4.72 12.95 27.47
C ASN A 701 6.20 13.34 27.61
N SER A 702 6.48 14.62 27.37
CA SER A 702 7.83 15.19 27.48
C SER A 702 8.46 15.00 28.87
N SER A 703 7.65 14.90 29.93
CA SER A 703 8.16 14.66 31.29
C SER A 703 8.78 13.28 31.46
N TYR A 704 8.27 12.28 30.73
CA TYR A 704 8.81 10.92 30.75
C TYR A 704 10.21 10.87 30.11
N PHE A 705 10.40 11.58 28.99
CA PHE A 705 11.69 11.66 28.29
C PHE A 705 12.62 12.76 28.78
N LYS A 706 12.24 13.50 29.82
CA LYS A 706 13.03 14.59 30.40
C LYS A 706 14.50 14.21 30.69
N PRO A 707 14.82 13.01 31.24
CA PRO A 707 16.21 12.62 31.46
C PRO A 707 17.05 12.55 30.17
N LEU A 708 16.43 12.38 29.00
CA LEU A 708 17.10 12.40 27.71
C LEU A 708 17.14 13.80 27.11
N THR A 709 16.01 14.52 27.12
CA THR A 709 15.89 15.84 26.47
C THR A 709 16.59 16.97 27.23
N ASP A 710 16.82 16.83 28.53
CA ASP A 710 17.58 17.82 29.33
C ASP A 710 19.11 17.66 29.20
N THR A 711 19.58 16.58 28.57
CA THR A 711 21.02 16.38 28.35
C THR A 711 21.56 17.39 27.34
N ARG A 712 22.77 17.91 27.58
CA ARG A 712 23.43 18.88 26.68
C ARG A 712 24.16 18.24 25.51
N ASP A 713 24.28 16.91 25.52
CA ASP A 713 25.11 16.12 24.61
C ASP A 713 24.34 14.85 24.20
N ILE A 714 24.31 14.59 22.90
CA ILE A 714 23.67 13.43 22.27
C ILE A 714 24.28 12.12 22.77
N ALA A 715 25.60 12.05 22.96
CA ALA A 715 26.26 10.83 23.43
C ALA A 715 25.77 10.45 24.84
N THR A 716 25.55 11.43 25.72
CA THR A 716 24.96 11.20 27.04
C THR A 716 23.54 10.63 26.94
N ALA A 717 22.68 11.20 26.11
CA ALA A 717 21.32 10.67 25.88
C ALA A 717 21.35 9.24 25.33
N LEU A 718 22.20 8.96 24.33
CA LEU A 718 22.33 7.64 23.73
C LEU A 718 22.89 6.61 24.72
N ASN A 719 23.84 6.99 25.58
CA ASN A 719 24.33 6.10 26.64
C ASN A 719 23.21 5.76 27.64
N LEU A 720 22.41 6.73 28.07
CA LEU A 720 21.25 6.47 28.94
C LEU A 720 20.26 5.47 28.31
N VAL A 721 19.94 5.63 27.02
CA VAL A 721 19.04 4.70 26.31
C VAL A 721 19.67 3.30 26.16
N ALA A 722 20.97 3.21 25.90
CA ALA A 722 21.65 1.93 25.76
C ALA A 722 21.77 1.18 27.09
N ASP A 723 22.01 1.90 28.18
CA ASP A 723 22.27 1.33 29.51
C ASP A 723 20.97 1.00 30.27
N HIS A 724 19.88 1.75 29.99
CA HIS A 724 18.56 1.58 30.62
C HIS A 724 17.40 1.57 29.60
N PRO A 725 17.41 0.68 28.59
CA PRO A 725 16.37 0.66 27.56
C PRO A 725 14.97 0.42 28.14
N GLU A 726 14.83 -0.36 29.21
CA GLU A 726 13.57 -0.64 29.90
C GLU A 726 12.95 0.58 30.58
N GLN A 727 13.78 1.57 30.96
CA GLN A 727 13.30 2.80 31.58
C GLN A 727 12.60 3.72 30.58
N PHE A 728 13.04 3.72 29.32
CA PHE A 728 12.53 4.61 28.28
C PHE A 728 11.59 3.89 27.31
N PHE A 729 11.85 2.61 27.07
CA PHE A 729 11.10 1.76 26.15
C PHE A 729 10.84 0.39 26.81
N PRO A 730 9.89 0.29 27.75
CA PRO A 730 9.53 -1.00 28.36
C PRO A 730 8.91 -1.94 27.30
N PHE A 731 9.20 -3.25 27.37
CA PHE A 731 9.00 -4.25 26.30
C PHE A 731 9.86 -4.00 25.04
N ASN A 732 10.68 -2.95 25.06
CA ASN A 732 11.19 -2.19 23.91
C ASN A 732 10.10 -1.55 23.04
N TYR A 733 8.92 -1.44 23.66
CA TYR A 733 7.80 -0.52 23.51
C TYR A 733 7.20 -0.39 22.11
N ARG A 734 6.47 -1.41 21.64
CA ARG A 734 5.15 -1.72 22.21
C ARG A 734 4.81 -3.20 22.24
#